data_AF-A0A433WV66-F1
#
_entry.id   AF-A0A433WV66-F1
#
_cell.length_a   1.000
_cell.length_b   1.000
_cell.length_c   1.000
_cell.angle_alpha   90.00
_cell.angle_beta   90.00
_cell.angle_gamma   90.00
#
_symmetry.space_group_name_H-M   'P 1'
#
loop_
_entity.id
_entity.type
_entity.pdbx_description
1 polymer ?
#
loop_
_entity_poly.entity_id
_entity_poly.type
_entity_poly.pdbx_seq_one_letter_code
_entity_poly.pdbx_strand_id
1 'polypeptide(L)'
;MTQEISASPRVGQTRQGDAIALSRRIGGDPTLLHIDAADYEAQVAGKAAARTESAALSAQLAVGGVASEVAAAKVMITAGLAGSAPLVFRGYWDAATNTPDLLASDPHEGDLWVVSKAGSTDINGQKEWHEGDAAWYRNGAWIYYARAAWAAVAQTIRSLGAVSAGSLTIQDGSARAALELTDDVGHVIAVIGTDGSFTSSVAEAPRFGLTEGGVAAGAIKLLDMAGDAVLNITDECGFLLASIGADGSYRSANGPAAAFGLLPEGIKAGAVQLIDDGAPTGLTVLDANGFLLCHLGGDGSYRSDPSNTPAIGIMDGAVRAGALKLLDDRQPSFAVTDDFGFVIWRPYEAQASVADTPSDDARSLRVRDPKYTDDASKGFLPGDLWQARGTCWRMAYPDKDCAIWRRIDTIPARIGDLFADDVAALYGVRRLKSSYRGPLLDVAIDVAGGTRLVTLHQDERGHLNADDLSAAMSAAKGNINVVRIYDQSGHDNHATSLGYKAETGEILPERNPHLCARYHNGECLISWSTDPYPPQVLRFPSTLALAASAVTVITTGSFATINSPTSRPYQAFSLGETNDSCIALVGGAGNESGRFSLAGKDPHAVIGQSSLTPDVSHGVTVLRLDPDSRATLDILAPRPQRSTIDLPAGFAAKTLTGGGLGGTVAQSGKSCGMMLASVAILRRSLGDAEIEQVMGNAAATEAMAPQLRDRLDCIGSSTTQGFLNLDGWCWPQMLAEYLSRPLSVRNWAVPGSKAQDFLRYTIENVCADIGQARTAYAITWLGNNDINTGVSIDQIVAENKAIHARLRKAGYSRLLMIGQYNRALNDRLHAAILTGDIDADCFIDPWGTGPIANRSDKLLFWDTTHPTETGVRFLASLVGQSLNKYL
;
A
#
# COMPACT_ATOMS: atom_id res chain seq x y z
N MET A 1 27.45 41.89 -15.81
CA MET A 1 28.70 41.12 -15.63
C MET A 1 28.80 40.73 -14.17
N THR A 2 28.18 39.60 -13.86
CA THR A 2 28.25 38.90 -12.58
C THR A 2 29.39 37.90 -12.70
N GLN A 3 30.40 38.01 -11.85
CA GLN A 3 31.31 36.91 -11.55
C GLN A 3 31.03 36.51 -10.10
N GLU A 4 30.14 35.54 -9.93
CA GLU A 4 29.97 34.82 -8.68
C GLU A 4 31.12 33.82 -8.53
N ILE A 5 31.86 33.93 -7.42
CA ILE A 5 32.82 32.91 -6.99
C ILE A 5 32.39 32.43 -5.61
N SER A 6 31.77 31.24 -5.62
CA SER A 6 32.06 30.07 -4.78
C SER A 6 33.10 30.26 -3.67
N ALA A 7 32.68 30.05 -2.41
CA ALA A 7 33.39 29.14 -1.50
C ALA A 7 32.64 29.07 -0.15
N SER A 8 32.10 27.89 0.17
CA SER A 8 31.99 27.47 1.57
C SER A 8 33.40 27.43 2.19
N PRO A 9 33.59 27.85 3.46
CA PRO A 9 34.92 27.88 4.05
C PRO A 9 35.50 26.46 4.13
N ARG A 10 36.67 26.28 3.51
CA ARG A 10 37.50 25.09 3.68
C ARG A 10 38.14 25.15 5.07
N VAL A 11 37.91 24.14 5.90
CA VAL A 11 38.76 23.86 7.06
C VAL A 11 39.97 23.10 6.53
N GLY A 12 41.09 23.80 6.33
CA GLY A 12 42.37 23.16 6.07
C GLY A 12 43.12 22.99 7.38
N GLN A 13 43.35 21.76 7.86
CA GLN A 13 44.38 21.56 8.87
C GLN A 13 45.75 21.77 8.21
N THR A 14 46.49 22.80 8.64
CA THR A 14 47.92 22.88 8.38
C THR A 14 48.66 22.15 9.50
N ARG A 15 49.72 21.41 9.15
CA ARG A 15 50.63 20.77 10.10
C ARG A 15 51.53 21.83 10.75
N GLN A 16 50.99 22.60 11.68
CA GLN A 16 51.69 23.28 12.79
C GLN A 16 50.76 24.35 13.39
N GLY A 17 49.98 23.97 14.39
CA GLY A 17 49.75 24.75 15.61
C GLY A 17 48.98 26.07 15.58
N ASP A 18 49.10 26.94 14.57
CA ASP A 18 48.63 28.34 14.71
C ASP A 18 47.76 28.83 13.54
N ALA A 19 46.52 29.18 13.93
CA ALA A 19 45.48 30.07 13.37
C ALA A 19 45.08 30.04 11.88
N ILE A 20 43.75 30.00 11.64
CA ILE A 20 43.12 30.44 10.38
C ILE A 20 42.22 31.64 10.65
N ALA A 21 42.55 32.76 9.98
CA ALA A 21 41.71 33.95 9.87
C ALA A 21 40.96 33.96 8.53
N LEU A 22 39.66 34.29 8.54
CA LEU A 22 38.97 34.81 7.36
C LEU A 22 38.03 35.95 7.76
N SER A 23 38.28 37.11 7.15
CA SER A 23 37.28 38.16 6.97
C SER A 23 37.52 38.83 5.62
N ARG A 24 36.46 38.93 4.81
CA ARG A 24 36.40 39.79 3.64
C ARG A 24 35.55 41.01 3.99
N ARG A 25 36.05 42.22 3.71
CA ARG A 25 35.18 43.34 3.37
C ARG A 25 35.58 43.99 2.05
N ILE A 26 34.56 44.41 1.31
CA ILE A 26 34.65 45.08 0.02
C ILE A 26 34.79 46.58 0.30
N GLY A 27 35.89 47.20 -0.14
CA GLY A 27 36.04 48.66 -0.21
C GLY A 27 37.09 49.34 0.68
N GLY A 28 38.09 48.64 1.23
CA GLY A 28 39.21 49.24 1.98
C GLY A 28 40.27 48.21 2.41
N ASP A 29 41.44 48.68 2.87
CA ASP A 29 42.59 47.82 3.21
C ASP A 29 42.24 46.73 4.24
N PRO A 30 42.64 45.47 4.01
CA PRO A 30 42.25 44.34 4.83
C PRO A 30 42.85 44.42 6.25
N THR A 31 42.02 44.17 7.27
CA THR A 31 42.48 43.99 8.66
C THR A 31 42.41 42.51 9.04
N LEU A 32 43.52 41.95 9.50
CA LEU A 32 43.60 40.57 10.00
C LEU A 32 42.89 40.44 11.35
N LEU A 33 41.99 39.45 11.45
CA LEU A 33 41.34 39.07 12.71
C LEU A 33 41.93 37.72 13.15
N HIS A 34 42.86 37.78 14.11
CA HIS A 34 43.48 36.61 14.70
C HIS A 34 42.50 36.01 15.73
N ILE A 35 42.03 34.79 15.48
CA ILE A 35 41.34 34.00 16.51
C ILE A 35 42.35 32.96 16.97
N ASP A 36 42.70 33.02 18.25
CA ASP A 36 43.59 32.04 18.88
C ASP A 36 42.96 30.63 18.75
N ALA A 37 43.77 29.65 18.39
CA ALA A 37 43.31 28.27 18.28
C ALA A 37 42.70 27.77 19.60
N ALA A 38 43.23 28.21 20.74
CA ALA A 38 42.70 27.89 22.06
C ALA A 38 41.30 28.49 22.29
N ASP A 39 41.03 29.70 21.80
CA ASP A 39 39.70 30.34 21.91
C ASP A 39 38.66 29.66 21.02
N TYR A 40 39.06 29.24 19.82
CA TYR A 40 38.19 28.46 18.93
C TYR A 40 37.88 27.09 19.53
N GLU A 41 38.90 26.39 20.02
CA GLU A 41 38.74 25.11 20.72
C GLU A 41 37.88 25.26 21.98
N ALA A 42 38.05 26.33 22.76
CA ALA A 42 37.20 26.64 23.91
C ALA A 42 35.74 26.91 23.52
N GLN A 43 35.48 27.61 22.41
CA GLN A 43 34.11 27.84 21.94
C GLN A 43 33.45 26.58 21.36
N VAL A 44 34.21 25.74 20.64
CA VAL A 44 33.72 24.46 20.14
C VAL A 44 33.48 23.50 21.30
N ALA A 45 34.39 23.45 22.27
CA ALA A 45 34.22 22.69 23.50
C ALA A 45 33.04 23.21 24.33
N GLY A 46 32.82 24.52 24.41
CA GLY A 46 31.66 25.12 25.09
C GLY A 46 30.33 24.80 24.40
N LYS A 47 30.28 24.81 23.06
CA LYS A 47 29.09 24.39 22.29
C LYS A 47 28.85 22.89 22.36
N ALA A 48 29.92 22.08 22.37
CA ALA A 48 29.84 20.65 22.59
C ALA A 48 29.32 20.37 24.01
N ALA A 49 29.87 21.03 25.02
CA ALA A 49 29.42 20.95 26.42
C ALA A 49 27.95 21.36 26.58
N ALA A 50 27.51 22.46 25.95
CA ALA A 50 26.10 22.88 25.99
C ALA A 50 25.15 21.89 25.31
N ARG A 51 25.58 21.25 24.21
CA ARG A 51 24.82 20.16 23.57
C ARG A 51 24.80 18.90 24.44
N THR A 52 25.91 18.58 25.09
CA THR A 52 26.01 17.46 26.04
C THR A 52 25.17 17.72 27.29
N GLU A 53 25.11 18.94 27.81
CA GLU A 53 24.23 19.34 28.91
C GLU A 53 22.76 19.30 28.49
N SER A 54 22.41 19.78 27.29
CA SER A 54 21.04 19.70 26.79
C SER A 54 20.59 18.25 26.59
N ALA A 55 21.47 17.40 26.03
CA ALA A 55 21.23 15.97 25.87
C ALA A 55 21.19 15.26 27.24
N ALA A 56 22.03 15.66 28.20
CA ALA A 56 22.02 15.13 29.56
C ALA A 56 20.77 15.57 30.33
N LEU A 57 20.28 16.79 30.12
CA LEU A 57 19.02 17.28 30.68
C LEU A 57 17.83 16.56 30.04
N SER A 58 17.80 16.36 28.72
CA SER A 58 16.79 15.54 28.06
C SER A 58 16.85 14.09 28.53
N ALA A 59 18.04 13.52 28.74
CA ALA A 59 18.22 12.19 29.30
C ALA A 59 17.80 12.14 30.77
N GLN A 60 18.08 13.16 31.58
CA GLN A 60 17.62 13.27 32.98
C GLN A 60 16.11 13.46 33.08
N LEU A 61 15.48 14.19 32.14
CA LEU A 61 14.03 14.34 32.06
C LEU A 61 13.38 13.04 31.62
N ALA A 62 13.96 12.32 30.67
CA ALA A 62 13.53 10.98 30.27
C ALA A 62 13.70 9.97 31.40
N VAL A 63 14.85 9.97 32.08
CA VAL A 63 15.13 9.12 33.27
C VAL A 63 14.25 9.53 34.45
N GLY A 64 13.92 10.81 34.62
CA GLY A 64 12.99 11.30 35.63
C GLY A 64 11.55 10.86 35.36
N GLY A 65 11.14 10.85 34.09
CA GLY A 65 9.90 10.23 33.61
C GLY A 65 9.88 8.73 33.93
N VAL A 66 10.92 8.00 33.55
CA VAL A 66 11.07 6.56 33.82
C VAL A 66 11.13 6.26 35.33
N ALA A 67 11.82 7.06 36.13
CA ALA A 67 11.87 6.90 37.58
C ALA A 67 10.50 7.13 38.25
N SER A 68 9.71 8.06 37.70
CA SER A 68 8.33 8.28 38.15
C SER A 68 7.40 7.13 37.76
N GLU A 69 7.61 6.50 36.60
CA GLU A 69 6.90 5.29 36.16
C GLU A 69 7.33 4.06 36.98
N VAL A 70 8.60 3.95 37.39
CA VAL A 70 9.11 2.87 38.24
C VAL A 70 8.52 2.93 39.66
N ALA A 71 8.27 4.13 40.19
CA ALA A 71 7.60 4.28 41.49
C ALA A 71 6.14 3.81 41.43
N ALA A 72 5.41 4.15 40.37
CA ALA A 72 4.04 3.69 40.14
C ALA A 72 3.96 2.18 39.84
N ALA A 73 4.90 1.66 39.04
CA ALA A 73 5.02 0.23 38.76
C ALA A 73 5.36 -0.57 40.03
N LYS A 74 6.18 -0.02 40.94
CA LYS A 74 6.44 -0.62 42.26
C LYS A 74 5.17 -0.80 43.08
N VAL A 75 4.21 0.12 43.02
CA VAL A 75 2.93 0.00 43.75
C VAL A 75 2.12 -1.19 43.22
N MET A 76 2.00 -1.31 41.89
CA MET A 76 1.29 -2.40 41.22
C MET A 76 1.96 -3.77 41.46
N ILE A 77 3.29 -3.82 41.38
CA ILE A 77 4.08 -5.03 41.59
C ILE A 77 4.08 -5.45 43.07
N THR A 78 4.13 -4.51 44.01
CA THR A 78 4.08 -4.81 45.45
C THR A 78 2.69 -5.30 45.87
N ALA A 79 1.62 -4.74 45.31
CA ALA A 79 0.24 -5.24 45.52
C ALA A 79 0.04 -6.63 44.91
N GLY A 80 0.59 -6.89 43.72
CA GLY A 80 0.50 -8.19 43.04
C GLY A 80 1.32 -9.32 43.67
N LEU A 81 2.53 -9.03 44.18
CA LEU A 81 3.43 -10.04 44.77
C LEU A 81 3.09 -10.38 46.23
N ALA A 82 2.44 -9.49 46.98
CA ALA A 82 2.18 -9.68 48.41
C ALA A 82 0.89 -10.48 48.73
N GLY A 83 0.17 -10.98 47.71
CA GLY A 83 -1.02 -11.82 47.88
C GLY A 83 -2.11 -11.23 48.78
N SER A 84 -2.19 -9.90 48.88
CA SER A 84 -3.07 -9.17 49.81
C SER A 84 -4.13 -8.39 49.06
N ALA A 85 -5.25 -8.10 49.73
CA ALA A 85 -6.53 -7.64 49.18
C ALA A 85 -6.43 -6.69 47.96
N PRO A 86 -7.32 -6.85 46.96
CA PRO A 86 -7.32 -6.02 45.76
C PRO A 86 -7.42 -4.54 46.12
N LEU A 87 -6.70 -3.69 45.39
CA LEU A 87 -6.91 -2.24 45.45
C LEU A 87 -8.36 -1.97 44.99
N VAL A 88 -9.20 -1.39 45.84
CA VAL A 88 -10.60 -1.06 45.54
C VAL A 88 -10.72 0.45 45.48
N PHE A 89 -10.80 1.01 44.28
CA PHE A 89 -10.91 2.44 44.09
C PHE A 89 -12.29 2.92 44.55
N ARG A 90 -12.30 3.75 45.59
CA ARG A 90 -13.53 4.29 46.19
C ARG A 90 -13.90 5.67 45.65
N GLY A 91 -12.94 6.37 45.05
CA GLY A 91 -13.15 7.67 44.43
C GLY A 91 -12.03 8.65 44.74
N TYR A 92 -12.29 9.92 44.46
CA TYR A 92 -11.37 11.01 44.72
C TYR A 92 -11.61 11.62 46.10
N TRP A 93 -10.53 12.10 46.73
CA TRP A 93 -10.50 12.67 48.07
C TRP A 93 -9.81 14.04 48.04
N ASP A 94 -10.44 15.06 48.62
CA ASP A 94 -9.84 16.38 48.82
C ASP A 94 -9.09 16.38 50.16
N ALA A 95 -7.74 16.33 50.09
CA ALA A 95 -6.87 16.29 51.26
C ALA A 95 -6.70 17.65 51.96
N ALA A 96 -7.24 18.73 51.39
CA ALA A 96 -7.28 20.03 52.06
C ALA A 96 -8.48 20.12 53.01
N THR A 97 -9.59 19.48 52.67
CA THR A 97 -10.85 19.52 53.45
C THR A 97 -11.22 18.20 54.10
N ASN A 98 -10.44 17.13 53.88
CA ASN A 98 -10.76 15.76 54.26
C ASN A 98 -12.15 15.31 53.78
N THR A 99 -12.44 15.48 52.48
CA THR A 99 -13.74 15.13 51.89
C THR A 99 -13.58 14.05 50.81
N PRO A 100 -14.17 12.85 50.95
CA PRO A 100 -14.92 12.37 52.12
C PRO A 100 -14.01 12.18 53.35
N ASP A 101 -14.60 12.19 54.55
CA ASP A 101 -13.86 12.06 55.80
C ASP A 101 -13.36 10.62 55.99
N LEU A 102 -12.07 10.40 55.70
CA LEU A 102 -11.46 9.08 55.78
C LEU A 102 -11.26 8.59 57.23
N LEU A 103 -11.20 9.50 58.20
CA LEU A 103 -11.04 9.17 59.62
C LEU A 103 -12.37 8.77 60.27
N ALA A 104 -13.49 9.29 59.78
CA ALA A 104 -14.83 8.91 60.22
C ALA A 104 -15.48 7.81 59.36
N SER A 105 -14.86 7.44 58.24
CA SER A 105 -15.32 6.33 57.38
C SER A 105 -15.16 4.98 58.08
N ASP A 106 -15.93 3.97 57.65
CA ASP A 106 -15.75 2.55 58.02
C ASP A 106 -15.02 1.83 56.86
N PRO A 107 -13.69 1.94 56.77
CA PRO A 107 -12.94 1.46 55.62
C PRO A 107 -12.84 -0.06 55.59
N HIS A 108 -12.91 -0.62 54.38
CA HIS A 108 -12.69 -2.04 54.15
C HIS A 108 -11.26 -2.27 53.65
N GLU A 109 -10.68 -3.42 54.01
CA GLU A 109 -9.36 -3.83 53.54
C GLU A 109 -9.31 -3.77 52.00
N GLY A 110 -8.37 -3.01 51.45
CA GLY A 110 -8.26 -2.77 50.00
C GLY A 110 -8.69 -1.38 49.53
N ASP A 111 -9.48 -0.64 50.32
CA ASP A 111 -10.07 0.63 49.90
C ASP A 111 -9.01 1.69 49.58
N LEU A 112 -9.13 2.34 48.41
CA LEU A 112 -8.19 3.33 47.88
C LEU A 112 -8.91 4.64 47.53
N TRP A 113 -8.43 5.76 48.07
CA TRP A 113 -8.88 7.10 47.73
C TRP A 113 -7.74 7.93 47.13
N VAL A 114 -7.97 8.54 45.96
CA VAL A 114 -6.95 9.34 45.26
C VAL A 114 -7.14 10.82 45.54
N VAL A 115 -6.06 11.51 45.89
CA VAL A 115 -6.05 12.94 46.19
C VAL A 115 -6.38 13.74 44.93
N SER A 116 -7.56 14.37 44.89
CA SER A 116 -7.96 15.30 43.83
C SER A 116 -7.52 16.74 44.09
N LYS A 117 -7.21 17.07 45.36
CA LYS A 117 -6.71 18.39 45.75
C LYS A 117 -5.69 18.25 46.87
N ALA A 118 -4.51 18.82 46.66
CA ALA A 118 -3.39 18.77 47.61
C ALA A 118 -3.78 19.42 48.95
N GLY A 119 -3.26 18.88 50.06
CA GLY A 119 -3.62 19.39 51.38
C GLY A 119 -2.85 18.74 52.53
N SER A 120 -3.30 19.01 53.75
CA SER A 120 -2.56 18.70 54.97
C SER A 120 -3.31 17.90 56.03
N THR A 121 -4.42 17.24 55.65
CA THR A 121 -5.12 16.30 56.53
C THR A 121 -4.15 15.23 57.04
N ASP A 122 -4.07 15.09 58.37
CA ASP A 122 -3.22 14.09 59.02
C ASP A 122 -3.92 12.73 59.01
N ILE A 123 -3.33 11.78 58.28
CA ILE A 123 -3.74 10.38 58.33
C ILE A 123 -2.51 9.56 58.74
N ASN A 124 -2.56 8.98 59.95
CA ASN A 124 -1.48 8.14 60.50
C ASN A 124 -0.08 8.80 60.46
N GLY A 125 0.01 10.12 60.63
CA GLY A 125 1.27 10.87 60.63
C GLY A 125 1.68 11.42 59.26
N GLN A 126 0.97 11.09 58.17
CA GLN A 126 1.19 11.70 56.86
C GLN A 126 0.36 12.99 56.72
N LYS A 127 1.05 14.12 56.50
CA LYS A 127 0.45 15.47 56.36
C LYS A 127 0.76 16.15 55.03
N GLU A 128 1.58 15.55 54.19
CA GLU A 128 1.93 16.16 52.90
C GLU A 128 1.28 15.34 51.78
N TRP A 129 0.19 15.88 51.24
CA TRP A 129 -0.56 15.24 50.17
C TRP A 129 -0.51 16.12 48.92
N HIS A 130 -0.03 15.55 47.82
CA HIS A 130 -0.06 16.19 46.51
C HIS A 130 -1.20 15.63 45.66
N GLU A 131 -1.67 16.40 44.69
CA GLU A 131 -2.65 15.90 43.71
C GLU A 131 -2.10 14.65 43.02
N GLY A 132 -2.94 13.61 42.97
CA GLY A 132 -2.61 12.30 42.43
C GLY A 132 -2.01 11.32 43.44
N ASP A 133 -1.65 11.72 44.67
CA ASP A 133 -1.32 10.79 45.77
C ASP A 133 -2.55 9.96 46.17
N ALA A 134 -2.41 8.94 47.03
CA ALA A 134 -3.55 8.17 47.53
C ALA A 134 -3.37 7.65 48.96
N ALA A 135 -4.50 7.48 49.63
CA ALA A 135 -4.61 6.74 50.89
C ALA A 135 -5.18 5.35 50.61
N TRP A 136 -4.45 4.30 51.01
CA TRP A 136 -4.86 2.89 50.85
C TRP A 136 -5.05 2.23 52.21
N TYR A 137 -6.22 1.66 52.47
CA TYR A 137 -6.51 0.96 53.71
C TYR A 137 -6.03 -0.48 53.67
N ARG A 138 -5.02 -0.81 54.48
CA ARG A 138 -4.44 -2.15 54.58
C ARG A 138 -4.01 -2.48 56.00
N ASN A 139 -4.22 -3.72 56.42
CA ASN A 139 -3.90 -4.25 57.75
C ASN A 139 -4.48 -3.37 58.89
N GLY A 140 -5.70 -2.85 58.69
CA GLY A 140 -6.39 -2.01 59.68
C GLY A 140 -5.89 -0.56 59.79
N ALA A 141 -5.15 -0.06 58.80
CA ALA A 141 -4.66 1.32 58.79
C ALA A 141 -4.63 1.91 57.37
N TRP A 142 -4.84 3.22 57.26
CA TRP A 142 -4.57 3.97 56.04
C TRP A 142 -3.06 4.16 55.85
N ILE A 143 -2.57 3.89 54.65
CA ILE A 143 -1.16 3.97 54.26
C ILE A 143 -1.03 4.97 53.10
N TYR A 144 -0.01 5.82 53.17
CA TYR A 144 0.31 6.80 52.13
C TYR A 144 0.93 6.15 50.88
N TYR A 145 0.48 6.59 49.71
CA TYR A 145 1.08 6.26 48.42
C TYR A 145 1.23 7.50 47.55
N ALA A 146 2.44 7.76 47.07
CA ALA A 146 2.70 8.87 46.17
C ALA A 146 2.20 8.57 44.75
N ARG A 147 1.53 9.53 44.11
CA ARG A 147 1.16 9.56 42.68
C ARG A 147 0.43 8.31 42.15
N ALA A 148 -0.51 7.77 42.93
CA ALA A 148 -1.27 6.56 42.63
C ALA A 148 -2.48 6.74 41.67
N ALA A 149 -2.71 7.93 41.11
CA ALA A 149 -3.84 8.18 40.20
C ALA A 149 -3.93 7.22 38.99
N TRP A 150 -2.81 6.65 38.52
CA TRP A 150 -2.83 5.62 37.47
C TRP A 150 -3.21 4.21 37.97
N ALA A 151 -2.99 3.88 39.25
CA ALA A 151 -3.36 2.58 39.81
C ALA A 151 -4.89 2.43 40.00
N ALA A 152 -5.62 3.54 40.15
CA ALA A 152 -7.08 3.55 40.26
C ALA A 152 -7.81 3.15 38.95
N VAL A 153 -7.16 3.33 37.79
CA VAL A 153 -7.72 2.97 36.48
C VAL A 153 -7.42 1.51 36.11
N ALA A 154 -6.45 0.87 36.77
CA ALA A 154 -6.04 -0.50 36.50
C ALA A 154 -6.51 -1.46 37.61
N GLN A 155 -7.81 -1.45 37.90
CA GLN A 155 -8.44 -2.48 38.76
C GLN A 155 -8.39 -3.87 38.09
N THR A 156 -8.18 -3.91 36.78
CA THR A 156 -7.75 -5.07 36.00
C THR A 156 -6.87 -4.57 34.85
N ILE A 157 -5.70 -5.18 34.60
CA ILE A 157 -4.98 -4.93 33.35
C ILE A 157 -5.63 -5.81 32.28
N ARG A 158 -6.63 -5.27 31.58
CA ARG A 158 -7.40 -5.98 30.52
C ARG A 158 -6.78 -5.84 29.12
N SER A 159 -5.50 -5.53 29.03
CA SER A 159 -4.85 -5.18 27.76
C SER A 159 -3.34 -5.35 27.75
N LEU A 160 -2.77 -6.08 28.72
CA LEU A 160 -1.40 -6.59 28.57
C LEU A 160 -1.49 -7.77 27.60
N GLY A 161 -1.27 -7.50 26.31
CA GLY A 161 -1.30 -8.55 25.29
C GLY A 161 -0.27 -9.66 25.54
N ALA A 162 0.78 -9.40 26.34
CA ALA A 162 1.74 -10.41 26.76
C ALA A 162 2.52 -10.02 28.03
N VAL A 163 3.00 -11.03 28.78
CA VAL A 163 3.95 -10.95 29.88
C VAL A 163 5.09 -11.93 29.60
N SER A 164 6.30 -11.43 29.35
CA SER A 164 7.47 -12.26 29.07
C SER A 164 8.45 -12.32 30.25
N ALA A 165 8.95 -13.51 30.54
CA ALA A 165 9.98 -13.77 31.54
C ALA A 165 11.05 -14.70 30.94
N GLY A 166 12.19 -14.13 30.56
CA GLY A 166 13.23 -14.86 29.82
C GLY A 166 12.75 -15.24 28.43
N SER A 167 12.93 -16.51 28.04
CA SER A 167 12.49 -17.06 26.75
C SER A 167 11.06 -17.60 26.77
N LEU A 168 10.26 -17.24 27.77
CA LEU A 168 8.86 -17.65 27.91
C LEU A 168 7.95 -16.42 27.93
N THR A 169 6.86 -16.46 27.17
CA THR A 169 5.85 -15.41 27.10
C THR A 169 4.47 -15.96 27.42
N ILE A 170 3.71 -15.27 28.27
CA ILE A 170 2.31 -15.57 28.55
C ILE A 170 1.47 -14.48 27.87
N GLN A 171 0.63 -14.84 26.91
CA GLN A 171 -0.17 -13.91 26.13
C GLN A 171 -1.63 -13.92 26.57
N ASP A 172 -2.31 -12.78 26.43
CA ASP A 172 -3.75 -12.75 26.63
C ASP A 172 -4.47 -13.66 25.63
N GLY A 173 -5.62 -14.16 26.05
CA GLY A 173 -6.39 -15.09 25.27
C GLY A 173 -6.97 -14.48 23.99
N SER A 174 -6.77 -15.13 22.85
CA SER A 174 -7.46 -14.79 21.60
C SER A 174 -8.96 -15.14 21.69
N ALA A 175 -9.76 -14.88 20.64
CA ALA A 175 -11.15 -15.36 20.59
C ALA A 175 -11.31 -16.89 20.74
N ARG A 176 -10.20 -17.65 20.71
CA ARG A 176 -10.15 -19.11 20.70
C ARG A 176 -9.43 -19.72 21.90
N ALA A 177 -8.76 -18.90 22.71
CA ALA A 177 -8.02 -19.33 23.90
C ALA A 177 -8.27 -18.33 25.02
N ALA A 178 -8.39 -18.77 26.26
CA ALA A 178 -8.41 -17.85 27.40
C ALA A 178 -6.99 -17.39 27.80
N LEU A 179 -5.95 -18.18 27.50
CA LEU A 179 -4.55 -17.89 27.84
C LEU A 179 -3.60 -18.73 26.97
N GLU A 180 -2.52 -18.14 26.46
CA GLU A 180 -1.49 -18.85 25.68
C GLU A 180 -0.08 -18.68 26.30
N LEU A 181 0.73 -19.74 26.29
CA LEU A 181 2.15 -19.72 26.69
C LEU A 181 3.01 -20.00 25.45
N THR A 182 3.94 -19.11 25.13
CA THR A 182 4.84 -19.20 23.97
C THR A 182 6.32 -19.12 24.34
N ASP A 183 7.20 -19.67 23.51
CA ASP A 183 8.65 -19.46 23.61
C ASP A 183 9.08 -18.10 22.99
N ASP A 184 10.38 -17.79 23.02
CA ASP A 184 10.96 -16.55 22.46
C ASP A 184 10.94 -16.47 20.93
N VAL A 185 10.64 -17.59 20.26
CA VAL A 185 10.47 -17.68 18.81
C VAL A 185 8.98 -17.65 18.42
N GLY A 186 8.07 -17.71 19.40
CA GLY A 186 6.63 -17.63 19.23
C GLY A 186 5.92 -18.98 19.11
N HIS A 187 6.56 -20.11 19.42
CA HIS A 187 5.87 -21.41 19.45
C HIS A 187 4.99 -21.54 20.68
N VAL A 188 3.77 -22.01 20.49
CA VAL A 188 2.82 -22.28 21.58
C VAL A 188 3.21 -23.56 22.33
N ILE A 189 3.60 -23.38 23.59
CA ILE A 189 3.98 -24.45 24.51
C ILE A 189 2.73 -25.03 25.20
N ALA A 190 1.79 -24.16 25.59
CA ALA A 190 0.55 -24.56 26.22
C ALA A 190 -0.55 -23.51 26.04
N VAL A 191 -1.81 -23.94 26.08
CA VAL A 191 -2.98 -23.05 25.99
C VAL A 191 -4.04 -23.50 26.97
N ILE A 192 -4.75 -22.53 27.53
CA ILE A 192 -6.03 -22.73 28.19
C ILE A 192 -7.12 -22.29 27.21
N GLY A 193 -8.02 -23.20 26.85
CA GLY A 193 -9.17 -22.90 26.01
C GLY A 193 -10.16 -21.94 26.67
N THR A 194 -11.03 -21.29 25.89
CA THR A 194 -12.10 -20.43 26.44
C THR A 194 -13.14 -21.20 27.26
N ASP A 195 -13.17 -22.54 27.16
CA ASP A 195 -13.95 -23.46 27.97
C ASP A 195 -13.22 -23.97 29.23
N GLY A 196 -11.97 -23.54 29.44
CA GLY A 196 -11.12 -23.95 30.57
C GLY A 196 -10.32 -25.24 30.37
N SER A 197 -10.34 -25.85 29.18
CA SER A 197 -9.48 -27.00 28.84
C SER A 197 -7.99 -26.62 28.77
N PHE A 198 -7.07 -27.56 29.00
CA PHE A 198 -5.62 -27.33 28.95
C PHE A 198 -4.95 -28.33 27.99
N THR A 199 -4.15 -27.83 27.03
CA THR A 199 -3.31 -28.66 26.14
C THR A 199 -1.87 -28.19 26.19
N SER A 200 -0.94 -29.15 26.26
CA SER A 200 0.49 -28.91 26.20
C SER A 200 1.21 -30.08 25.49
N SER A 201 1.20 -30.12 24.16
CA SER A 201 2.21 -30.87 23.40
C SER A 201 2.26 -30.47 21.92
N VAL A 202 3.48 -30.47 21.39
CA VAL A 202 3.95 -29.73 20.21
C VAL A 202 3.67 -30.46 18.87
N ALA A 203 2.62 -31.27 18.78
CA ALA A 203 2.18 -31.91 17.53
C ALA A 203 0.75 -31.50 17.09
N GLU A 204 0.13 -30.59 17.84
CA GLU A 204 -1.27 -30.19 17.68
C GLU A 204 -1.52 -28.68 17.83
N ALA A 205 -0.52 -27.83 17.59
CA ALA A 205 -0.71 -26.37 17.64
C ALA A 205 -1.61 -25.74 16.54
N PRO A 206 -2.18 -26.44 15.52
CA PRO A 206 -3.35 -25.93 14.78
C PRO A 206 -4.69 -26.35 15.44
N ARG A 207 -4.64 -27.13 16.53
CA ARG A 207 -5.75 -27.77 17.24
C ARG A 207 -6.03 -27.05 18.56
N PHE A 208 -6.87 -26.01 18.50
CA PHE A 208 -7.70 -25.58 19.64
C PHE A 208 -9.17 -25.42 19.24
N GLY A 209 -9.61 -26.21 18.26
CA GLY A 209 -10.96 -26.76 18.34
C GLY A 209 -10.98 -27.69 19.54
N LEU A 210 -11.36 -27.14 20.68
CA LEU A 210 -11.80 -27.86 21.88
C LEU A 210 -12.55 -29.11 21.45
N THR A 211 -11.93 -30.27 21.59
CA THR A 211 -12.58 -31.52 21.26
C THR A 211 -13.60 -31.81 22.37
N GLU A 212 -14.85 -32.17 22.02
CA GLU A 212 -15.49 -33.25 22.79
C GLU A 212 -14.44 -34.35 22.91
N GLY A 213 -14.01 -34.59 24.16
CA GLY A 213 -12.65 -34.97 24.52
C GLY A 213 -12.04 -36.14 23.76
N GLY A 214 -10.72 -36.05 23.53
CA GLY A 214 -9.91 -37.24 23.31
C GLY A 214 -8.57 -36.97 22.63
N VAL A 215 -7.52 -36.99 23.45
CA VAL A 215 -6.08 -37.02 23.14
C VAL A 215 -5.72 -37.74 21.82
N ALA A 216 -4.88 -37.15 20.96
CA ALA A 216 -4.26 -37.86 19.84
C ALA A 216 -2.77 -37.51 19.59
N ALA A 217 -1.89 -38.18 20.33
CA ALA A 217 -0.53 -38.43 19.85
C ALA A 217 -0.54 -39.64 18.89
N GLY A 218 -0.16 -39.42 17.62
CA GLY A 218 0.36 -40.42 16.68
C GLY A 218 -0.59 -41.55 16.23
N ALA A 219 -1.03 -41.48 14.97
CA ALA A 219 -1.50 -42.58 14.12
C ALA A 219 -2.09 -43.83 14.81
N ILE A 220 -3.40 -43.80 15.10
CA ILE A 220 -4.39 -44.91 15.18
C ILE A 220 -5.54 -44.41 16.08
N LYS A 221 -6.76 -44.32 15.55
CA LYS A 221 -7.95 -44.07 16.37
C LYS A 221 -8.51 -45.41 16.87
N LEU A 222 -8.37 -45.67 18.17
CA LEU A 222 -9.16 -46.69 18.86
C LEU A 222 -10.45 -46.03 19.34
N LEU A 223 -11.55 -46.19 18.60
CA LEU A 223 -12.87 -45.77 19.03
C LEU A 223 -13.59 -46.97 19.65
N ASP A 224 -13.83 -46.93 20.95
CA ASP A 224 -14.99 -47.62 21.53
C ASP A 224 -16.15 -46.63 21.51
N MET A 225 -17.32 -47.06 21.04
CA MET A 225 -18.61 -46.88 21.71
C MET A 225 -19.81 -47.22 20.80
N ALA A 226 -20.63 -48.15 21.28
CA ALA A 226 -22.03 -48.42 20.92
C ALA A 226 -22.34 -48.90 19.47
N GLY A 227 -22.16 -50.21 19.23
CA GLY A 227 -22.61 -50.97 18.05
C GLY A 227 -21.89 -52.32 17.96
N ASP A 228 -22.30 -53.22 17.04
CA ASP A 228 -21.76 -54.61 16.89
C ASP A 228 -20.25 -54.72 16.50
N ALA A 229 -19.49 -53.62 16.49
CA ALA A 229 -18.06 -53.58 16.15
C ALA A 229 -17.19 -53.10 17.32
N VAL A 230 -16.05 -53.77 17.55
CA VAL A 230 -15.10 -53.51 18.66
C VAL A 230 -13.91 -52.67 18.22
N LEU A 231 -13.54 -52.67 16.93
CA LEU A 231 -12.45 -51.84 16.44
C LEU A 231 -12.68 -51.42 14.99
N ASN A 232 -12.63 -50.12 14.72
CA ASN A 232 -12.66 -49.57 13.36
C ASN A 232 -11.32 -48.91 13.04
N ILE A 233 -10.74 -49.25 11.89
CA ILE A 233 -9.52 -48.64 11.35
C ILE A 233 -9.94 -47.77 10.18
N THR A 234 -9.71 -46.47 10.31
CA THR A 234 -10.02 -45.48 9.28
C THR A 234 -8.76 -44.84 8.73
N ASP A 235 -8.82 -44.38 7.48
CA ASP A 235 -7.75 -43.56 6.90
C ASP A 235 -7.76 -42.11 7.43
N GLU A 236 -6.79 -41.33 6.97
CA GLU A 236 -6.58 -39.92 7.33
C GLU A 236 -7.76 -39.02 6.93
N CYS A 237 -8.61 -39.47 6.01
CA CYS A 237 -9.81 -38.79 5.54
C CYS A 237 -11.08 -39.23 6.28
N GLY A 238 -10.97 -40.21 7.19
CA GLY A 238 -12.09 -40.75 7.96
C GLY A 238 -12.89 -41.85 7.27
N PHE A 239 -12.41 -42.40 6.14
CA PHE A 239 -13.04 -43.55 5.50
C PHE A 239 -12.66 -44.85 6.22
N LEU A 240 -13.64 -45.72 6.46
CA LEU A 240 -13.41 -47.03 7.05
C LEU A 240 -12.59 -47.88 6.08
N LEU A 241 -11.43 -48.36 6.54
CA LEU A 241 -10.60 -49.30 5.79
C LEU A 241 -10.91 -50.73 6.21
N ALA A 242 -11.06 -50.95 7.52
CA ALA A 242 -11.38 -52.23 8.10
C ALA A 242 -12.10 -52.11 9.45
N SER A 243 -12.92 -53.11 9.79
CA SER A 243 -13.53 -53.24 11.10
C SER A 243 -13.37 -54.65 11.66
N ILE A 244 -13.31 -54.74 12.99
CA ILE A 244 -13.31 -55.99 13.74
C ILE A 244 -14.57 -56.01 14.60
N GLY A 245 -15.41 -57.02 14.36
CA GLY A 245 -16.63 -57.28 15.11
C GLY A 245 -16.36 -57.72 16.55
N ALA A 246 -17.36 -57.63 17.42
CA ALA A 246 -17.26 -58.15 18.80
C ALA A 246 -17.06 -59.67 18.88
N ASP A 247 -17.37 -60.38 17.79
CA ASP A 247 -17.11 -61.80 17.59
C ASP A 247 -15.70 -62.11 17.05
N GLY A 248 -14.87 -61.08 16.84
CA GLY A 248 -13.52 -61.18 16.26
C GLY A 248 -13.51 -61.26 14.73
N SER A 249 -14.64 -61.06 14.04
CA SER A 249 -14.69 -61.10 12.58
C SER A 249 -14.09 -59.83 11.96
N TYR A 250 -13.18 -60.00 11.00
CA TYR A 250 -12.59 -58.90 10.23
C TYR A 250 -13.44 -58.60 8.98
N ARG A 251 -13.76 -57.32 8.73
CA ARG A 251 -14.50 -56.85 7.55
C ARG A 251 -13.77 -55.69 6.89
N SER A 252 -13.53 -55.76 5.58
CA SER A 252 -13.01 -54.62 4.79
C SER A 252 -14.15 -53.84 4.12
N ALA A 253 -13.94 -52.56 3.81
CA ALA A 253 -15.00 -51.64 3.40
C ALA A 253 -15.60 -51.87 1.99
N ASN A 254 -15.09 -52.82 1.19
CA ASN A 254 -15.63 -53.13 -0.14
C ASN A 254 -16.61 -54.31 -0.13
N GLY A 255 -17.70 -54.21 0.63
CA GLY A 255 -18.91 -55.05 0.51
C GLY A 255 -18.78 -56.58 0.70
N PRO A 256 -19.88 -57.29 0.97
CA PRO A 256 -19.88 -58.75 1.01
C PRO A 256 -20.06 -59.30 -0.42
N ALA A 257 -19.12 -60.16 -0.84
CA ALA A 257 -19.10 -60.94 -2.08
C ALA A 257 -18.52 -60.29 -3.34
N ALA A 258 -17.19 -60.23 -3.44
CA ALA A 258 -16.44 -60.89 -4.53
C ALA A 258 -14.94 -60.88 -4.20
N ALA A 259 -14.31 -62.04 -4.38
CA ALA A 259 -12.85 -62.25 -4.38
C ALA A 259 -12.11 -62.38 -3.03
N PHE A 260 -12.62 -63.17 -2.08
CA PHE A 260 -11.78 -64.06 -1.24
C PHE A 260 -12.63 -65.24 -0.77
N GLY A 261 -12.93 -66.15 -1.70
CA GLY A 261 -13.27 -67.51 -1.32
C GLY A 261 -12.02 -68.17 -0.77
N LEU A 262 -12.15 -68.82 0.39
CA LEU A 262 -11.12 -69.61 1.09
C LEU A 262 -10.12 -68.80 1.94
N LEU A 263 -10.61 -68.21 3.03
CA LEU A 263 -9.90 -68.39 4.30
C LEU A 263 -10.59 -69.55 5.04
N PRO A 264 -9.89 -70.63 5.40
CA PRO A 264 -10.51 -71.77 6.07
C PRO A 264 -11.15 -71.34 7.39
N GLU A 265 -12.37 -71.81 7.66
CA GLU A 265 -12.95 -71.82 9.00
C GLU A 265 -11.94 -72.45 9.97
N GLY A 266 -11.32 -71.66 10.84
CA GLY A 266 -10.38 -72.24 11.80
C GLY A 266 -9.38 -71.34 12.52
N ILE A 267 -9.22 -70.07 12.19
CA ILE A 267 -8.35 -69.20 13.01
C ILE A 267 -9.18 -68.60 14.15
N LYS A 268 -9.35 -69.39 15.23
CA LYS A 268 -9.71 -68.86 16.54
C LYS A 268 -8.50 -68.11 17.09
N ALA A 269 -8.71 -66.86 17.47
CA ALA A 269 -7.70 -65.94 17.97
C ALA A 269 -6.85 -66.55 19.11
N GLY A 270 -5.58 -66.83 18.79
CA GLY A 270 -4.47 -66.73 19.72
C GLY A 270 -3.79 -65.38 19.47
N ALA A 271 -3.36 -64.71 20.54
CA ALA A 271 -2.94 -63.30 20.56
C ALA A 271 -2.06 -62.87 19.37
N VAL A 272 -2.54 -61.88 18.62
CA VAL A 272 -1.71 -61.09 17.69
C VAL A 272 -0.70 -60.33 18.52
N GLN A 273 0.59 -60.46 18.19
CA GLN A 273 1.67 -59.79 18.90
C GLN A 273 2.15 -58.59 18.07
N LEU A 274 2.11 -57.40 18.69
CA LEU A 274 2.64 -56.17 18.13
C LEU A 274 4.05 -55.95 18.69
N ILE A 275 5.04 -55.85 17.81
CA ILE A 275 6.43 -55.62 18.19
C ILE A 275 6.88 -54.30 17.59
N ASP A 276 7.31 -53.39 18.47
CA ASP A 276 8.06 -52.18 18.13
C ASP A 276 9.51 -52.60 17.82
N ASP A 277 9.95 -52.38 16.58
CA ASP A 277 11.27 -52.80 16.11
C ASP A 277 12.38 -51.78 16.41
N GLY A 278 12.03 -50.67 17.08
CA GLY A 278 12.95 -49.63 17.49
C GLY A 278 13.33 -48.65 16.38
N ALA A 279 12.68 -48.69 15.22
CA ALA A 279 12.73 -47.61 14.23
C ALA A 279 11.66 -46.55 14.56
N PRO A 280 11.85 -45.26 14.19
CA PRO A 280 11.03 -44.15 14.69
C PRO A 280 9.52 -44.23 14.40
N THR A 281 9.08 -45.10 13.47
CA THR A 281 7.69 -45.23 13.02
C THR A 281 7.33 -46.62 12.44
N GLY A 282 8.06 -47.70 12.77
CA GLY A 282 7.79 -49.05 12.24
C GLY A 282 6.79 -49.86 13.07
N LEU A 283 5.83 -50.55 12.43
CA LEU A 283 4.93 -51.52 13.13
C LEU A 283 4.91 -52.88 12.40
N THR A 284 5.22 -53.93 13.15
CA THR A 284 5.23 -55.33 12.67
C THR A 284 4.14 -56.13 13.35
N VAL A 285 3.28 -56.78 12.56
CA VAL A 285 2.17 -57.61 13.06
C VAL A 285 2.43 -59.08 12.76
N LEU A 286 2.46 -59.89 13.81
CA LEU A 286 2.67 -61.33 13.73
C LEU A 286 1.42 -62.12 14.14
N ASP A 287 1.23 -63.30 13.57
CA ASP A 287 0.26 -64.26 14.06
C ASP A 287 0.71 -64.92 15.38
N ALA A 288 -0.17 -65.72 15.99
CA ALA A 288 0.09 -66.41 17.25
C ALA A 288 1.28 -67.40 17.22
N ASN A 289 1.77 -67.75 16.02
CA ASN A 289 2.91 -68.65 15.82
C ASN A 289 4.19 -67.90 15.41
N GLY A 290 4.15 -66.56 15.35
CA GLY A 290 5.28 -65.70 15.03
C GLY A 290 5.50 -65.45 13.53
N PHE A 291 4.52 -65.74 12.67
CA PHE A 291 4.60 -65.46 11.23
C PHE A 291 4.18 -64.04 10.88
N LEU A 292 4.87 -63.41 9.92
CA LEU A 292 4.63 -62.04 9.51
C LEU A 292 3.34 -61.90 8.70
N LEU A 293 2.35 -61.21 9.27
CA LEU A 293 1.10 -60.89 8.59
C LEU A 293 1.22 -59.58 7.79
N CYS A 294 1.81 -58.54 8.39
CA CYS A 294 2.17 -57.32 7.67
C CYS A 294 3.27 -56.53 8.40
N HIS A 295 4.06 -55.78 7.62
CA HIS A 295 5.03 -54.82 8.13
C HIS A 295 4.83 -53.47 7.44
N LEU A 296 4.76 -52.42 8.25
CA LEU A 296 4.71 -51.03 7.83
C LEU A 296 6.03 -50.37 8.20
N GLY A 297 6.84 -50.09 7.19
CA GLY A 297 8.10 -49.38 7.35
C GLY A 297 7.86 -47.89 7.62
N GLY A 298 8.73 -47.27 8.42
CA GLY A 298 8.64 -45.86 8.79
C GLY A 298 8.76 -44.84 7.64
N ASP A 299 9.07 -45.32 6.42
CA ASP A 299 9.07 -44.57 5.17
C ASP A 299 7.74 -44.69 4.38
N GLY A 300 6.73 -45.34 4.96
CA GLY A 300 5.45 -45.61 4.32
C GLY A 300 5.45 -46.82 3.38
N SER A 301 6.50 -47.66 3.39
CA SER A 301 6.53 -48.88 2.58
C SER A 301 5.72 -50.02 3.22
N TYR A 302 4.88 -50.67 2.42
CA TYR A 302 4.12 -51.87 2.81
C TYR A 302 4.78 -53.13 2.22
N ARG A 303 5.09 -54.12 3.06
CA ARG A 303 5.57 -55.44 2.60
C ARG A 303 4.71 -56.56 3.20
N SER A 304 4.21 -57.43 2.33
CA SER A 304 3.71 -58.76 2.68
C SER A 304 4.63 -59.83 2.09
N ASP A 305 4.83 -60.95 2.80
CA ASP A 305 5.77 -62.00 2.39
C ASP A 305 5.31 -62.70 1.10
N PRO A 306 6.14 -62.77 0.03
CA PRO A 306 5.80 -63.46 -1.21
C PRO A 306 6.00 -65.00 -1.18
N SER A 307 6.47 -65.60 -0.08
CA SER A 307 6.89 -67.01 -0.07
C SER A 307 5.76 -68.03 0.19
N ASN A 308 4.73 -68.03 -0.67
CA ASN A 308 3.93 -69.23 -1.02
C ASN A 308 3.15 -68.99 -2.34
N THR A 309 3.80 -69.32 -3.47
CA THR A 309 3.35 -69.26 -4.89
C THR A 309 2.09 -70.10 -5.24
N PRO A 310 1.34 -69.88 -6.37
CA PRO A 310 1.86 -69.56 -7.72
C PRO A 310 1.17 -68.47 -8.56
N ALA A 311 1.95 -68.01 -9.55
CA ALA A 311 1.74 -67.06 -10.64
C ALA A 311 0.33 -66.85 -11.23
N ILE A 312 0.08 -65.60 -11.66
CA ILE A 312 -0.53 -65.07 -12.91
C ILE A 312 -0.88 -63.60 -12.59
N GLY A 313 -0.54 -62.54 -13.32
CA GLY A 313 0.11 -62.28 -14.59
C GLY A 313 0.04 -60.76 -14.78
N ILE A 314 1.09 -60.18 -15.34
CA ILE A 314 1.24 -58.75 -15.62
C ILE A 314 0.09 -58.26 -16.52
N MET A 315 -0.60 -57.18 -16.13
CA MET A 315 -1.25 -56.28 -17.10
C MET A 315 -0.84 -54.83 -16.82
N ASP A 316 0.02 -54.39 -17.74
CA ASP A 316 0.53 -53.07 -17.99
C ASP A 316 -0.61 -52.14 -18.45
N GLY A 317 -0.76 -50.98 -17.80
CA GLY A 317 -1.85 -50.06 -18.12
C GLY A 317 -2.15 -48.98 -17.08
N ALA A 318 -1.12 -48.28 -16.58
CA ALA A 318 -1.19 -46.89 -16.07
C ALA A 318 0.11 -46.52 -15.35
N VAL A 319 1.21 -46.39 -16.10
CA VAL A 319 2.43 -45.75 -15.58
C VAL A 319 2.58 -44.39 -16.24
N ARG A 320 2.01 -43.35 -15.62
CA ARG A 320 2.56 -41.99 -15.74
C ARG A 320 3.77 -41.92 -14.82
N ALA A 321 4.93 -42.29 -15.35
CA ALA A 321 6.20 -41.92 -14.76
C ALA A 321 6.44 -40.42 -15.02
N GLY A 322 6.37 -39.61 -13.96
CA GLY A 322 6.66 -38.18 -14.02
C GLY A 322 6.32 -37.41 -12.75
N ALA A 323 6.44 -38.01 -11.56
CA ALA A 323 6.40 -37.27 -10.29
C ALA A 323 7.10 -38.07 -9.18
N LEU A 324 8.42 -37.90 -9.07
CA LEU A 324 9.10 -37.94 -7.77
C LEU A 324 10.47 -37.26 -7.89
N LYS A 325 10.56 -36.01 -7.44
CA LYS A 325 11.79 -35.44 -6.93
C LYS A 325 11.43 -34.41 -5.85
N LEU A 326 11.56 -34.88 -4.60
CA LEU A 326 11.83 -34.14 -3.37
C LEU A 326 11.43 -32.65 -3.38
N LEU A 327 10.28 -32.33 -2.78
CA LEU A 327 9.96 -31.00 -2.28
C LEU A 327 10.32 -30.96 -0.80
N ASP A 328 11.26 -30.07 -0.49
CA ASP A 328 11.70 -29.64 0.82
C ASP A 328 10.61 -28.79 1.50
N ASP A 329 10.54 -28.91 2.82
CA ASP A 329 9.52 -28.38 3.71
C ASP A 329 9.60 -26.84 3.79
N ARG A 330 8.57 -26.13 3.29
CA ARG A 330 8.19 -24.77 3.73
C ARG A 330 6.82 -24.31 3.19
N GLN A 331 5.89 -24.14 4.15
CA GLN A 331 4.69 -23.26 4.18
C GLN A 331 3.36 -23.77 3.56
N PRO A 332 2.32 -24.02 4.40
CA PRO A 332 0.93 -24.09 3.97
C PRO A 332 0.30 -22.70 3.88
N SER A 333 -0.33 -22.41 2.73
CA SER A 333 -1.16 -21.22 2.50
C SER A 333 -2.48 -21.31 3.28
N PHE A 334 -2.72 -20.40 4.24
CA PHE A 334 -4.02 -20.20 4.88
C PHE A 334 -4.83 -19.11 4.18
N ALA A 335 -6.10 -19.41 3.89
CA ALA A 335 -7.13 -18.44 3.52
C ALA A 335 -7.86 -17.95 4.79
N VAL A 336 -8.03 -16.65 4.95
CA VAL A 336 -8.97 -16.05 5.91
C VAL A 336 -9.95 -15.20 5.10
N THR A 337 -11.23 -15.52 5.20
CA THR A 337 -12.36 -14.72 4.71
C THR A 337 -12.79 -13.73 5.80
N ASP A 338 -13.01 -12.47 5.43
CA ASP A 338 -13.81 -11.54 6.23
C ASP A 338 -15.26 -11.50 5.73
N ASP A 339 -16.15 -10.89 6.52
CA ASP A 339 -17.62 -10.87 6.32
C ASP A 339 -18.09 -10.09 5.06
N PHE A 340 -17.17 -9.67 4.18
CA PHE A 340 -17.47 -9.02 2.90
C PHE A 340 -16.98 -9.82 1.67
N GLY A 341 -16.45 -11.03 1.85
CA GLY A 341 -16.13 -11.92 0.73
C GLY A 341 -14.89 -11.52 -0.07
N PHE A 342 -13.92 -10.83 0.54
CA PHE A 342 -12.65 -10.51 -0.11
C PHE A 342 -11.60 -11.62 0.08
N VAL A 343 -11.00 -12.07 -1.03
CA VAL A 343 -9.78 -12.88 -1.03
C VAL A 343 -8.59 -11.93 -1.21
N ILE A 344 -7.85 -11.65 -0.14
CA ILE A 344 -6.55 -10.97 -0.24
C ILE A 344 -5.50 -12.02 -0.64
N TRP A 345 -5.11 -12.05 -1.91
CA TRP A 345 -3.91 -12.77 -2.33
C TRP A 345 -2.68 -12.03 -1.80
N ARG A 346 -2.03 -12.58 -0.76
CA ARG A 346 -0.67 -12.17 -0.42
C ARG A 346 0.30 -12.71 -1.49
N PRO A 347 1.36 -11.95 -1.83
CA PRO A 347 2.36 -12.42 -2.77
C PRO A 347 3.05 -13.68 -2.23
N TYR A 348 3.15 -14.69 -3.09
CA TYR A 348 4.01 -15.84 -2.91
C TYR A 348 5.46 -15.33 -2.88
N GLU A 349 6.12 -15.36 -1.72
CA GLU A 349 7.58 -15.28 -1.66
C GLU A 349 8.13 -16.59 -2.23
N ALA A 350 8.29 -16.63 -3.56
CA ALA A 350 9.12 -17.64 -4.17
C ALA A 350 10.54 -17.47 -3.60
N GLN A 351 11.06 -18.50 -2.93
CA GLN A 351 12.50 -18.64 -2.74
C GLN A 351 13.13 -18.67 -4.14
N ALA A 352 13.64 -17.50 -4.56
CA ALA A 352 14.48 -17.39 -5.73
C ALA A 352 15.71 -18.27 -5.48
N SER A 353 15.98 -19.18 -6.41
CA SER A 353 17.31 -19.77 -6.56
C SER A 353 18.36 -18.65 -6.49
N VAL A 354 19.42 -18.88 -5.71
CA VAL A 354 20.46 -17.95 -5.25
C VAL A 354 21.30 -17.36 -6.40
N ALA A 355 20.67 -16.70 -7.38
CA ALA A 355 21.39 -16.08 -8.49
C ALA A 355 21.02 -14.62 -8.75
N ASP A 356 19.81 -14.13 -8.43
CA ASP A 356 19.46 -12.71 -8.64
C ASP A 356 18.34 -12.26 -7.68
N THR A 357 18.61 -12.23 -6.37
CA THR A 357 17.73 -11.50 -5.45
C THR A 357 18.03 -10.00 -5.63
N PRO A 358 17.06 -9.13 -5.95
CA PRO A 358 17.30 -7.69 -5.96
C PRO A 358 17.88 -7.29 -4.61
N SER A 359 18.99 -6.56 -4.60
CA SER A 359 19.60 -6.06 -3.36
C SER A 359 18.54 -5.38 -2.48
N ASP A 360 18.60 -5.52 -1.16
CA ASP A 360 17.71 -4.84 -0.19
C ASP A 360 17.57 -3.32 -0.46
N ASP A 361 18.59 -2.73 -1.08
CA ASP A 361 18.66 -1.34 -1.53
C ASP A 361 17.65 -0.95 -2.62
N ALA A 362 17.22 -1.90 -3.47
CA ALA A 362 16.24 -1.67 -4.53
C ALA A 362 14.81 -1.80 -3.99
N ARG A 363 14.57 -2.74 -3.07
CA ARG A 363 13.28 -2.95 -2.41
C ARG A 363 12.90 -1.78 -1.49
N SER A 364 13.90 -1.15 -0.88
CA SER A 364 13.72 -0.04 0.06
C SER A 364 13.74 1.37 -0.57
N LEU A 365 13.81 1.49 -1.91
CA LEU A 365 14.06 2.77 -2.60
C LEU A 365 13.05 3.89 -2.27
N ARG A 366 11.79 3.54 -1.98
CA ARG A 366 10.75 4.52 -1.57
C ARG A 366 10.87 4.98 -0.11
N VAL A 367 11.59 4.23 0.73
CA VAL A 367 11.58 4.39 2.19
C VAL A 367 12.96 4.57 2.81
N ARG A 368 14.03 4.59 2.01
CA ARG A 368 15.41 4.83 2.47
C ARG A 368 15.92 6.21 2.05
N ASP A 369 16.84 6.74 2.84
CA ASP A 369 17.59 7.96 2.51
C ASP A 369 18.52 7.73 1.31
N PRO A 370 18.89 8.79 0.56
CA PRO A 370 19.85 8.68 -0.52
C PRO A 370 21.26 8.39 0.00
N LYS A 371 22.03 7.62 -0.75
CA LYS A 371 23.41 7.22 -0.47
C LYS A 371 24.38 7.92 -1.43
N TYR A 372 25.68 7.87 -1.10
CA TYR A 372 26.74 8.36 -1.97
C TYR A 372 26.84 7.59 -3.32
N THR A 373 26.24 6.41 -3.41
CA THR A 373 26.14 5.60 -4.65
C THR A 373 24.90 5.90 -5.48
N ASP A 374 23.97 6.73 -4.99
CA ASP A 374 22.81 7.21 -5.75
C ASP A 374 23.27 8.40 -6.60
N ASP A 375 24.07 8.13 -7.63
CA ASP A 375 24.89 9.09 -8.37
C ASP A 375 24.54 9.14 -9.88
N ALA A 376 25.41 9.77 -10.68
CA ALA A 376 25.27 9.81 -12.15
C ALA A 376 25.24 8.43 -12.81
N SER A 377 25.89 7.40 -12.26
CA SER A 377 25.84 6.03 -12.77
C SER A 377 24.46 5.38 -12.59
N LYS A 378 23.66 5.89 -11.65
CA LYS A 378 22.26 5.53 -11.45
C LYS A 378 21.29 6.48 -12.16
N GLY A 379 21.81 7.39 -12.98
CA GLY A 379 21.02 8.32 -13.77
C GLY A 379 20.52 9.54 -12.99
N PHE A 380 21.12 9.87 -11.84
CA PHE A 380 20.83 11.11 -11.12
C PHE A 380 21.68 12.28 -11.63
N LEU A 381 21.08 13.46 -11.67
CA LEU A 381 21.64 14.73 -12.13
C LEU A 381 21.50 15.80 -11.04
N PRO A 382 22.29 16.89 -11.08
CA PRO A 382 22.10 18.02 -10.17
C PRO A 382 20.65 18.52 -10.23
N GLY A 383 20.06 18.80 -9.06
CA GLY A 383 18.67 19.24 -8.94
C GLY A 383 17.64 18.13 -8.83
N ASP A 384 17.99 16.87 -9.11
CA ASP A 384 17.07 15.75 -8.89
C ASP A 384 16.64 15.67 -7.42
N LEU A 385 15.38 15.26 -7.20
CA LEU A 385 14.79 15.12 -5.88
C LEU A 385 14.79 13.67 -5.43
N TRP A 386 14.89 13.48 -4.11
CA TRP A 386 14.69 12.21 -3.42
C TRP A 386 13.75 12.45 -2.25
N GLN A 387 12.79 11.56 -2.02
CA GLN A 387 11.98 11.61 -0.81
C GLN A 387 11.91 10.25 -0.12
N ALA A 388 12.00 10.27 1.20
CA ALA A 388 11.82 9.12 2.06
C ALA A 388 11.37 9.61 3.43
N ARG A 389 10.31 8.96 3.97
CA ARG A 389 9.82 9.19 5.34
C ARG A 389 9.55 10.68 5.65
N GLY A 390 8.99 11.41 4.69
CA GLY A 390 8.67 12.84 4.84
C GLY A 390 9.87 13.78 4.75
N THR A 391 11.08 13.26 4.58
CA THR A 391 12.29 14.08 4.33
C THR A 391 12.57 14.12 2.83
N CYS A 392 12.90 15.29 2.31
CA CYS A 392 13.26 15.50 0.91
C CYS A 392 14.72 15.93 0.80
N TRP A 393 15.41 15.44 -0.22
CA TRP A 393 16.78 15.82 -0.56
C TRP A 393 16.85 16.29 -2.00
N ARG A 394 17.81 17.15 -2.28
CA ARG A 394 18.16 17.62 -3.61
C ARG A 394 19.58 17.21 -3.94
N MET A 395 19.78 16.60 -5.10
CA MET A 395 21.10 16.27 -5.60
C MET A 395 21.91 17.55 -5.83
N ALA A 396 23.05 17.68 -5.17
CA ALA A 396 23.98 18.79 -5.36
C ALA A 396 25.13 18.41 -6.29
N TYR A 397 25.71 17.23 -6.11
CA TYR A 397 26.86 16.75 -6.89
C TYR A 397 26.67 15.26 -7.23
N PRO A 398 26.62 14.86 -8.52
CA PRO A 398 26.27 13.51 -8.93
C PRO A 398 27.51 12.63 -9.21
N ASP A 399 28.68 12.97 -8.68
CA ASP A 399 29.93 12.27 -8.99
C ASP A 399 29.84 10.78 -8.61
N LYS A 400 30.42 9.94 -9.46
CA LYS A 400 30.38 8.47 -9.31
C LYS A 400 30.95 8.07 -7.94
N ASP A 401 30.19 7.26 -7.21
CA ASP A 401 30.44 6.75 -5.86
C ASP A 401 30.76 7.87 -4.84
N CYS A 402 30.35 9.11 -5.13
CA CYS A 402 30.64 10.31 -4.34
C CYS A 402 29.47 11.31 -4.38
N ALA A 403 28.24 10.83 -4.61
CA ALA A 403 27.08 11.71 -4.71
C ALA A 403 26.84 12.47 -3.39
N ILE A 404 26.51 13.75 -3.54
CA ILE A 404 26.16 14.63 -2.41
C ILE A 404 24.70 15.04 -2.57
N TRP A 405 23.89 14.55 -1.65
CA TRP A 405 22.50 14.91 -1.49
C TRP A 405 22.34 15.91 -0.35
N ARG A 406 21.77 17.09 -0.65
CA ARG A 406 21.49 18.11 0.35
C ARG A 406 20.07 17.95 0.83
N ARG A 407 19.87 17.80 2.14
CA ARG A 407 18.55 17.80 2.74
C ARG A 407 17.89 19.16 2.49
N ILE A 408 16.61 19.14 2.16
CA ILE A 408 15.76 20.32 2.09
C ILE A 408 15.17 20.52 3.49
N ASP A 409 15.81 21.39 4.29
CA ASP A 409 15.46 21.61 5.72
C ASP A 409 14.30 22.59 5.93
N THR A 410 13.77 23.20 4.86
CA THR A 410 12.61 24.08 4.95
C THR A 410 11.35 23.28 5.26
N ILE A 411 10.65 23.65 6.34
CA ILE A 411 9.29 23.13 6.62
C ILE A 411 8.42 23.46 5.40
N PRO A 412 7.85 22.46 4.71
CA PRO A 412 7.03 22.72 3.55
C PRO A 412 5.81 23.57 3.95
N ALA A 413 5.72 24.77 3.38
CA ALA A 413 4.54 25.61 3.53
C ALA A 413 3.38 25.01 2.72
N ARG A 414 2.14 25.18 3.21
CA ARG A 414 0.96 24.86 2.41
C ARG A 414 0.95 25.79 1.19
N ILE A 415 0.46 25.29 0.06
CA ILE A 415 0.52 26.02 -1.22
C ILE A 415 -0.18 27.39 -1.17
N GLY A 416 -1.27 27.51 -0.41
CA GLY A 416 -1.98 28.77 -0.21
C GLY A 416 -1.23 29.76 0.67
N ASP A 417 -0.39 29.29 1.59
CA ASP A 417 0.46 30.14 2.42
C ASP A 417 1.71 30.59 1.65
N LEU A 418 2.21 29.73 0.75
CA LEU A 418 3.39 30.02 -0.07
C LEU A 418 3.16 31.20 -1.02
N PHE A 419 1.95 31.31 -1.59
CA PHE A 419 1.63 32.33 -2.60
C PHE A 419 0.65 33.41 -2.13
N ALA A 420 0.10 33.27 -0.91
CA ALA A 420 -0.72 34.27 -0.23
C ALA A 420 -1.70 35.03 -1.14
N ASP A 421 -1.37 36.29 -1.48
CA ASP A 421 -2.23 37.23 -2.21
C ASP A 421 -2.40 36.89 -3.70
N ASP A 422 -1.52 36.06 -4.27
CA ASP A 422 -1.59 35.66 -5.67
C ASP A 422 -2.64 34.56 -5.92
N VAL A 423 -3.16 33.95 -4.86
CA VAL A 423 -4.07 32.80 -4.95
C VAL A 423 -5.42 33.26 -5.50
N ALA A 424 -5.83 32.75 -6.66
CA ALA A 424 -7.17 32.95 -7.20
C ALA A 424 -8.20 32.00 -6.56
N ALA A 425 -7.84 30.72 -6.45
CA ALA A 425 -8.67 29.68 -5.87
C ALA A 425 -7.82 28.49 -5.38
N LEU A 426 -8.30 27.79 -4.34
CA LEU A 426 -7.68 26.60 -3.77
C LEU A 426 -8.73 25.50 -3.57
N TYR A 427 -8.52 24.33 -4.16
CA TYR A 427 -9.43 23.19 -4.08
C TYR A 427 -8.66 21.95 -3.63
N GLY A 428 -9.17 21.20 -2.67
CA GLY A 428 -8.53 19.95 -2.27
C GLY A 428 -9.23 19.24 -1.14
N VAL A 429 -8.83 17.98 -0.94
CA VAL A 429 -9.29 17.08 0.13
C VAL A 429 -8.64 17.37 1.49
N ARG A 430 -7.81 18.41 1.57
CA ARG A 430 -7.13 18.85 2.78
C ARG A 430 -6.98 20.38 2.81
N ARG A 431 -6.65 20.93 3.97
CA ARG A 431 -6.37 22.36 4.18
C ARG A 431 -5.13 22.78 3.40
N LEU A 432 -5.32 23.64 2.40
CA LEU A 432 -4.29 24.21 1.52
C LEU A 432 -3.82 25.60 1.95
N LYS A 433 -4.53 26.25 2.88
CA LYS A 433 -4.18 27.56 3.45
C LYS A 433 -4.37 27.53 4.96
N SER A 434 -3.36 27.93 5.73
CA SER A 434 -3.36 27.76 7.18
C SER A 434 -4.43 28.56 7.91
N SER A 435 -4.95 29.63 7.32
CA SER A 435 -6.05 30.42 7.87
C SER A 435 -7.44 29.82 7.59
N TYR A 436 -7.55 28.85 6.68
CA TYR A 436 -8.85 28.28 6.29
C TYR A 436 -9.43 27.37 7.38
N ARG A 437 -10.72 27.54 7.69
CA ARG A 437 -11.45 26.75 8.71
C ARG A 437 -12.81 26.22 8.24
N GLY A 438 -13.18 26.46 6.98
CA GLY A 438 -14.46 26.01 6.43
C GLY A 438 -14.51 24.51 6.08
N PRO A 439 -15.65 24.02 5.57
CA PRO A 439 -15.77 22.66 5.06
C PRO A 439 -14.88 22.41 3.83
N LEU A 440 -14.54 21.16 3.52
CA LEU A 440 -13.70 20.84 2.37
C LEU A 440 -14.53 20.48 1.13
N LEU A 441 -15.59 19.69 1.32
CA LEU A 441 -16.39 19.12 0.23
C LEU A 441 -17.87 19.08 0.62
N ASP A 442 -18.76 19.20 -0.37
CA ASP A 442 -20.09 18.61 -0.28
C ASP A 442 -20.13 17.36 -1.17
N VAL A 443 -20.69 16.28 -0.62
CA VAL A 443 -20.85 15.01 -1.32
C VAL A 443 -22.31 14.55 -1.30
N ALA A 444 -22.71 13.93 -2.40
CA ALA A 444 -23.97 13.24 -2.56
C ALA A 444 -23.76 11.72 -2.40
N ILE A 445 -24.50 11.11 -1.49
CA ILE A 445 -24.49 9.67 -1.27
C ILE A 445 -25.88 9.08 -1.47
N ASP A 446 -25.94 7.93 -2.13
CA ASP A 446 -27.18 7.18 -2.27
C ASP A 446 -27.46 6.40 -0.99
N VAL A 447 -28.62 6.64 -0.39
CA VAL A 447 -29.07 5.98 0.85
C VAL A 447 -30.41 5.27 0.62
N ALA A 448 -30.89 4.51 1.62
CA ALA A 448 -32.24 3.98 1.55
C ALA A 448 -33.26 5.12 1.56
N GLY A 449 -34.04 5.27 0.47
CA GLY A 449 -35.09 6.30 0.35
C GLY A 449 -34.71 7.53 -0.49
N GLY A 450 -33.52 7.59 -1.08
CA GLY A 450 -33.12 8.65 -2.01
C GLY A 450 -31.65 9.03 -1.87
N THR A 451 -31.27 10.18 -2.44
CA THR A 451 -29.92 10.73 -2.32
C THR A 451 -29.85 11.74 -1.18
N ARG A 452 -28.76 11.70 -0.40
CA ARG A 452 -28.51 12.61 0.73
C ARG A 452 -27.26 13.44 0.45
N LEU A 453 -27.36 14.74 0.68
CA LEU A 453 -26.21 15.65 0.68
C LEU A 453 -25.53 15.62 2.06
N VAL A 454 -24.21 15.49 2.07
CA VAL A 454 -23.38 15.49 3.27
C VAL A 454 -22.24 16.48 3.06
N THR A 455 -22.07 17.40 4.01
CA THR A 455 -20.91 18.31 4.04
C THR A 455 -19.79 17.63 4.83
N LEU A 456 -18.61 17.53 4.22
CA LEU A 456 -17.43 16.96 4.84
C LEU A 456 -16.53 18.09 5.36
N HIS A 457 -16.38 18.16 6.68
CA HIS A 457 -15.52 19.13 7.32
C HIS A 457 -14.07 18.66 7.36
N GLN A 458 -13.22 19.54 7.88
CA GLN A 458 -11.84 19.21 8.19
C GLN A 458 -11.63 18.99 9.68
N ASP A 459 -10.67 18.15 10.03
CA ASP A 459 -10.17 18.00 11.39
C ASP A 459 -9.22 19.15 11.79
N GLU A 460 -8.68 19.09 13.00
CA GLU A 460 -7.75 20.10 13.52
C GLU A 460 -6.47 20.20 12.67
N ARG A 461 -5.99 19.06 12.15
CA ARG A 461 -4.79 18.93 11.32
C ARG A 461 -5.04 19.43 9.89
N GLY A 462 -6.30 19.54 9.49
CA GLY A 462 -6.74 19.97 8.17
C GLY A 462 -6.98 18.84 7.18
N HIS A 463 -7.09 17.60 7.63
CA HIS A 463 -7.54 16.47 6.79
C HIS A 463 -9.07 16.39 6.81
N LEU A 464 -9.68 15.58 5.93
CA LEU A 464 -11.10 15.27 6.04
C LEU A 464 -11.42 14.74 7.44
N ASN A 465 -12.48 15.26 8.06
CA ASN A 465 -12.92 14.79 9.36
C ASN A 465 -13.30 13.30 9.26
N ALA A 466 -12.69 12.48 10.12
CA ALA A 466 -12.85 11.03 10.07
C ALA A 466 -14.28 10.57 10.40
N ASP A 467 -14.98 11.27 11.29
CA ASP A 467 -16.36 10.93 11.67
C ASP A 467 -17.33 11.27 10.55
N ASP A 468 -17.22 12.46 9.94
CA ASP A 468 -18.01 12.86 8.78
C ASP A 468 -17.81 11.87 7.63
N LEU A 469 -16.56 11.51 7.35
CA LEU A 469 -16.21 10.60 6.27
C LEU A 469 -16.73 9.19 6.55
N SER A 470 -16.49 8.65 7.76
CA SER A 470 -16.96 7.32 8.15
C SER A 470 -18.48 7.22 8.12
N ALA A 471 -19.18 8.26 8.57
CA ALA A 471 -20.64 8.33 8.51
C ALA A 471 -21.17 8.40 7.07
N ALA A 472 -20.48 9.12 6.18
CA ALA A 472 -20.83 9.17 4.76
C ALA A 472 -20.61 7.81 4.08
N MET A 473 -19.44 7.19 4.29
CA MET A 473 -19.10 5.87 3.73
C MET A 473 -20.02 4.77 4.22
N SER A 474 -20.32 4.74 5.52
CA SER A 474 -21.18 3.70 6.11
C SER A 474 -22.63 3.81 5.65
N ALA A 475 -23.10 5.00 5.31
CA ALA A 475 -24.46 5.22 4.82
C ALA A 475 -24.60 5.02 3.31
N ALA A 476 -23.53 5.19 2.54
CA ALA A 476 -23.57 5.12 1.08
C ALA A 476 -23.81 3.68 0.60
N LYS A 477 -24.74 3.52 -0.36
CA LYS A 477 -24.98 2.25 -1.08
C LYS A 477 -24.11 2.06 -2.32
N GLY A 478 -23.18 2.98 -2.56
CA GLY A 478 -22.35 3.04 -3.76
C GLY A 478 -21.33 4.17 -3.62
N ASN A 479 -20.94 4.76 -4.74
CA ASN A 479 -19.92 5.80 -4.76
C ASN A 479 -20.35 7.07 -4.02
N ILE A 480 -19.36 7.76 -3.44
CA ILE A 480 -19.53 9.07 -2.83
C ILE A 480 -19.29 10.13 -3.91
N ASN A 481 -20.36 10.76 -4.38
CA ASN A 481 -20.32 11.70 -5.50
C ASN A 481 -19.93 13.09 -5.02
N VAL A 482 -18.83 13.66 -5.50
CA VAL A 482 -18.43 15.03 -5.16
C VAL A 482 -19.29 16.01 -5.93
N VAL A 483 -20.09 16.82 -5.22
CA VAL A 483 -20.96 17.83 -5.84
C VAL A 483 -20.45 19.26 -5.64
N ARG A 484 -19.61 19.49 -4.63
CA ARG A 484 -18.91 20.76 -4.44
C ARG A 484 -17.52 20.54 -3.84
N ILE A 485 -16.55 21.32 -4.31
CA ILE A 485 -15.29 21.56 -3.60
C ILE A 485 -15.25 23.01 -3.16
N TYR A 486 -15.05 23.22 -1.87
CA TYR A 486 -14.98 24.56 -1.29
C TYR A 486 -13.66 25.23 -1.66
N ASP A 487 -13.75 26.50 -2.06
CA ASP A 487 -12.59 27.36 -2.28
C ASP A 487 -11.99 27.78 -0.94
N GLN A 488 -10.73 27.40 -0.72
CA GLN A 488 -10.00 27.68 0.51
C GLN A 488 -9.21 28.99 0.47
N SER A 489 -9.24 29.72 -0.65
CA SER A 489 -8.51 30.98 -0.82
C SER A 489 -9.08 32.14 0.02
N GLY A 490 -10.40 32.12 0.24
CA GLY A 490 -11.18 33.22 0.81
C GLY A 490 -11.98 34.04 -0.24
N HIS A 491 -11.90 33.68 -1.52
CA HIS A 491 -12.58 34.39 -2.61
C HIS A 491 -13.94 33.82 -3.02
N ASP A 492 -14.42 32.80 -2.31
CA ASP A 492 -15.73 32.18 -2.54
C ASP A 492 -15.91 31.58 -3.95
N ASN A 493 -14.81 31.21 -4.62
CA ASN A 493 -14.86 30.63 -5.96
C ASN A 493 -15.13 29.11 -5.92
N HIS A 494 -16.14 28.65 -5.17
CA HIS A 494 -16.41 27.21 -5.00
C HIS A 494 -16.63 26.49 -6.34
N ALA A 495 -16.02 25.32 -6.52
CA ALA A 495 -16.25 24.50 -7.71
C ALA A 495 -17.47 23.60 -7.49
N THR A 496 -18.44 23.61 -8.41
CA THR A 496 -19.68 22.83 -8.28
C THR A 496 -19.90 21.89 -9.45
N SER A 497 -20.40 20.69 -9.18
CA SER A 497 -20.66 19.70 -10.20
C SER A 497 -21.82 20.07 -11.11
N LEU A 498 -21.65 19.87 -12.41
CA LEU A 498 -22.76 19.92 -13.38
C LEU A 498 -23.68 18.69 -13.29
N GLY A 499 -23.25 17.65 -12.58
CA GLY A 499 -24.07 16.49 -12.21
C GLY A 499 -24.98 16.73 -11.00
N TYR A 500 -25.01 17.94 -10.45
CA TYR A 500 -25.87 18.32 -9.33
C TYR A 500 -26.67 19.59 -9.65
N LYS A 501 -27.99 19.54 -9.51
CA LYS A 501 -28.88 20.69 -9.69
C LYS A 501 -29.37 21.17 -8.34
N ALA A 502 -28.78 22.24 -7.83
CA ALA A 502 -29.09 22.76 -6.50
C ALA A 502 -30.55 23.20 -6.35
N GLU A 503 -31.22 23.64 -7.43
CA GLU A 503 -32.61 24.11 -7.37
C GLU A 503 -33.60 22.98 -7.16
N THR A 504 -33.31 21.79 -7.68
CA THR A 504 -34.19 20.61 -7.63
C THR A 504 -33.69 19.55 -6.64
N GLY A 505 -32.44 19.64 -6.19
CA GLY A 505 -31.75 18.59 -5.45
C GLY A 505 -31.44 17.35 -6.28
N GLU A 506 -31.65 17.40 -7.61
CA GLU A 506 -31.41 16.28 -8.52
C GLU A 506 -29.92 16.02 -8.68
N ILE A 507 -29.54 14.74 -8.62
CA ILE A 507 -28.17 14.27 -8.76
C ILE A 507 -28.13 13.26 -9.90
N LEU A 508 -27.16 13.43 -10.79
CA LEU A 508 -26.84 12.55 -11.91
C LEU A 508 -25.50 11.88 -11.59
N PRO A 509 -25.49 10.74 -10.87
CA PRO A 509 -24.26 10.16 -10.31
C PRO A 509 -23.15 9.96 -11.35
N GLU A 510 -23.50 9.53 -12.56
CA GLU A 510 -22.55 9.30 -13.64
C GLU A 510 -21.81 10.56 -14.13
N ARG A 511 -22.29 11.76 -13.77
CA ARG A 511 -21.70 13.07 -14.08
C ARG A 511 -20.95 13.70 -12.91
N ASN A 512 -20.74 12.98 -11.80
CA ASN A 512 -20.00 13.46 -10.65
C ASN A 512 -18.69 12.68 -10.49
N PRO A 513 -17.56 13.33 -10.17
CA PRO A 513 -16.37 12.60 -9.74
C PRO A 513 -16.61 11.97 -8.36
N HIS A 514 -15.83 10.96 -8.01
CA HIS A 514 -15.99 10.23 -6.76
C HIS A 514 -14.92 10.60 -5.73
N LEU A 515 -15.28 10.54 -4.46
CA LEU A 515 -14.36 10.68 -3.33
C LEU A 515 -14.02 9.30 -2.76
N CYS A 516 -12.76 9.11 -2.36
CA CYS A 516 -12.29 7.91 -1.67
C CYS A 516 -12.46 6.59 -2.45
N ALA A 517 -12.77 6.64 -3.75
CA ALA A 517 -12.61 5.48 -4.61
C ALA A 517 -11.13 5.15 -4.78
N ARG A 518 -10.26 6.17 -4.69
CA ARG A 518 -8.80 6.06 -4.80
C ARG A 518 -8.13 6.73 -3.61
N TYR A 519 -6.98 6.16 -3.22
CA TYR A 519 -6.17 6.64 -2.10
C TYR A 519 -4.73 6.81 -2.51
N HIS A 520 -4.03 7.73 -1.85
CA HIS A 520 -2.58 7.82 -1.90
C HIS A 520 -2.06 8.07 -0.49
N ASN A 521 -1.18 7.18 -0.02
CA ASN A 521 -0.64 7.23 1.34
C ASN A 521 -1.73 7.32 2.44
N GLY A 522 -2.83 6.60 2.27
CA GLY A 522 -3.96 6.60 3.21
C GLY A 522 -4.91 7.80 3.09
N GLU A 523 -4.58 8.82 2.30
CA GLU A 523 -5.47 9.97 2.06
C GLU A 523 -6.43 9.68 0.91
N CYS A 524 -7.70 10.07 1.06
CA CYS A 524 -8.67 10.00 -0.02
C CYS A 524 -8.31 10.96 -1.16
N LEU A 525 -8.54 10.54 -2.40
CA LEU A 525 -8.45 11.38 -3.58
C LEU A 525 -9.84 11.63 -4.16
N ILE A 526 -9.94 12.68 -4.98
CA ILE A 526 -11.06 12.86 -5.90
C ILE A 526 -10.66 12.21 -7.23
N SER A 527 -11.45 11.27 -7.71
CA SER A 527 -11.17 10.49 -8.92
C SER A 527 -12.23 10.71 -9.98
N TRP A 528 -11.77 10.72 -11.24
CA TRP A 528 -12.61 10.84 -12.42
C TRP A 528 -12.63 9.53 -13.17
N SER A 529 -13.82 9.18 -13.62
CA SER A 529 -14.06 8.03 -14.48
C SER A 529 -13.86 8.40 -15.94
N THR A 530 -13.31 7.46 -16.70
CA THR A 530 -13.01 7.64 -18.12
C THR A 530 -14.11 7.07 -19.01
N ASP A 531 -13.80 6.65 -20.23
CA ASP A 531 -14.77 6.00 -21.08
C ASP A 531 -15.37 4.73 -20.42
N PRO A 532 -16.69 4.51 -20.56
CA PRO A 532 -17.64 5.23 -21.42
C PRO A 532 -18.40 6.40 -20.76
N TYR A 533 -18.07 6.75 -19.51
CA TYR A 533 -18.84 7.69 -18.68
C TYR A 533 -18.90 9.10 -19.27
N PRO A 534 -19.97 9.88 -19.06
CA PRO A 534 -20.03 11.27 -19.52
C PRO A 534 -18.99 12.15 -18.79
N PRO A 535 -18.68 13.36 -19.30
CA PRO A 535 -17.82 14.31 -18.58
C PRO A 535 -18.34 14.60 -17.16
N GLN A 536 -17.45 14.50 -16.18
CA GLN A 536 -17.75 14.74 -14.77
C GLN A 536 -17.19 16.09 -14.32
N VAL A 537 -17.79 17.17 -14.83
CA VAL A 537 -17.24 18.53 -14.72
C VAL A 537 -17.60 19.17 -13.39
N LEU A 538 -16.58 19.54 -12.61
CA LEU A 538 -16.69 20.49 -11.50
C LEU A 538 -16.41 21.88 -12.04
N ARG A 539 -17.47 22.67 -12.24
CA ARG A 539 -17.42 24.00 -12.84
C ARG A 539 -16.88 25.03 -11.86
N PHE A 540 -15.95 25.85 -12.31
CA PHE A 540 -15.55 27.07 -11.60
C PHE A 540 -16.59 28.17 -11.84
N PRO A 541 -16.89 29.01 -10.84
CA PRO A 541 -17.88 30.06 -11.01
C PRO A 541 -17.34 31.16 -11.94
N SER A 542 -18.23 31.88 -12.62
CA SER A 542 -17.84 32.99 -13.50
C SER A 542 -17.17 34.17 -12.76
N THR A 543 -17.30 34.21 -11.44
CA THR A 543 -16.57 35.14 -10.55
C THR A 543 -15.06 34.89 -10.54
N LEU A 544 -14.61 33.67 -10.88
CA LEU A 544 -13.21 33.38 -11.11
C LEU A 544 -12.79 33.99 -12.47
N ALA A 545 -12.31 35.23 -12.43
CA ALA A 545 -11.76 35.93 -13.58
C ALA A 545 -10.23 35.98 -13.52
N LEU A 546 -9.55 35.56 -14.58
CA LEU A 546 -8.09 35.46 -14.67
C LEU A 546 -7.59 36.18 -15.92
N ALA A 547 -6.49 36.94 -15.81
CA ALA A 547 -5.83 37.51 -16.98
C ALA A 547 -5.05 36.41 -17.70
N ALA A 548 -5.33 36.15 -18.98
CA ALA A 548 -4.68 35.08 -19.74
C ALA A 548 -3.16 35.27 -19.91
N SER A 549 -2.63 36.46 -19.62
CA SER A 549 -1.21 36.80 -19.60
C SER A 549 -0.48 36.37 -18.32
N ALA A 550 -1.19 35.97 -17.27
CA ALA A 550 -0.56 35.66 -15.99
C ALA A 550 -1.43 34.68 -15.19
N VAL A 551 -1.28 33.39 -15.45
CA VAL A 551 -1.96 32.33 -14.69
C VAL A 551 -1.00 31.19 -14.41
N THR A 552 -1.09 30.61 -13.22
CA THR A 552 -0.51 29.30 -12.93
C THR A 552 -1.56 28.38 -12.33
N VAL A 553 -1.69 27.17 -12.86
CA VAL A 553 -2.50 26.09 -12.28
C VAL A 553 -1.54 24.99 -11.82
N ILE A 554 -1.61 24.64 -10.54
CA ILE A 554 -0.81 23.57 -9.93
C ILE A 554 -1.78 22.47 -9.50
N THR A 555 -1.55 21.24 -9.93
CA THR A 555 -2.31 20.07 -9.47
C THR A 555 -1.38 19.07 -8.79
N THR A 556 -1.83 18.46 -7.69
CA THR A 556 -1.18 17.30 -7.08
C THR A 556 -2.09 16.09 -7.21
N GLY A 557 -1.56 14.99 -7.73
CA GLY A 557 -2.37 13.86 -8.17
C GLY A 557 -1.69 12.97 -9.20
N SER A 558 -2.42 12.00 -9.72
CA SER A 558 -1.96 11.07 -10.76
C SER A 558 -2.93 11.04 -11.93
N PHE A 559 -2.45 10.57 -13.08
CA PHE A 559 -3.28 10.34 -14.26
C PHE A 559 -3.14 8.89 -14.71
N ALA A 560 -4.16 8.06 -14.49
CA ALA A 560 -4.16 6.65 -14.85
C ALA A 560 -4.19 6.44 -16.38
N THR A 561 -4.90 7.31 -17.09
CA THR A 561 -4.93 7.33 -18.55
C THR A 561 -5.29 8.72 -19.06
N ILE A 562 -4.51 9.17 -20.04
CA ILE A 562 -4.78 10.39 -20.79
C ILE A 562 -4.85 10.13 -22.29
N ASN A 563 -4.40 8.95 -22.75
CA ASN A 563 -4.37 8.66 -24.17
C ASN A 563 -5.78 8.30 -24.64
N SER A 564 -6.19 8.91 -25.74
CA SER A 564 -7.59 8.94 -26.16
C SER A 564 -7.70 8.65 -27.65
N PRO A 565 -8.74 7.93 -28.09
CA PRO A 565 -8.96 7.71 -29.52
C PRO A 565 -9.33 9.03 -30.19
N THR A 566 -9.14 9.09 -31.51
CA THR A 566 -9.35 10.32 -32.31
C THR A 566 -10.74 10.94 -32.14
N SER A 567 -11.75 10.10 -31.89
CA SER A 567 -13.15 10.48 -31.75
C SER A 567 -13.55 10.99 -30.37
N ARG A 568 -12.73 10.82 -29.32
CA ARG A 568 -13.13 11.09 -27.92
C ARG A 568 -11.97 11.66 -27.10
N PRO A 569 -11.64 12.95 -27.22
CA PRO A 569 -10.54 13.56 -26.49
C PRO A 569 -10.81 13.62 -24.99
N TYR A 570 -9.76 13.39 -24.20
CA TYR A 570 -9.83 13.39 -22.75
C TYR A 570 -9.32 14.69 -22.17
N GLN A 571 -9.96 15.19 -21.13
CA GLN A 571 -9.69 16.51 -20.57
C GLN A 571 -9.40 16.40 -19.08
N ALA A 572 -8.37 17.12 -18.65
CA ALA A 572 -8.01 17.26 -17.24
C ALA A 572 -8.75 18.44 -16.60
N PHE A 573 -8.57 19.64 -17.14
CA PHE A 573 -9.25 20.84 -16.67
C PHE A 573 -9.28 21.92 -17.76
N SER A 574 -10.10 22.94 -17.59
CA SER A 574 -10.13 24.14 -18.42
C SER A 574 -10.20 25.42 -17.60
N LEU A 575 -9.66 26.50 -18.17
CA LEU A 575 -9.81 27.88 -17.69
C LEU A 575 -10.60 28.66 -18.73
N GLY A 576 -11.67 29.33 -18.29
CA GLY A 576 -12.57 30.04 -19.18
C GLY A 576 -13.68 29.18 -19.78
N GLU A 577 -14.74 29.83 -20.27
CA GLU A 577 -15.96 29.17 -20.76
C GLU A 577 -16.40 29.60 -22.17
N THR A 578 -15.81 30.67 -22.71
CA THR A 578 -16.14 31.21 -24.04
C THR A 578 -15.23 30.64 -25.12
N ASN A 579 -15.68 30.63 -26.38
CA ASN A 579 -14.90 30.06 -27.49
C ASN A 579 -13.55 30.74 -27.71
N ASP A 580 -13.47 32.06 -27.44
CA ASP A 580 -12.30 32.89 -27.70
C ASP A 580 -11.43 33.16 -26.45
N SER A 581 -11.90 32.71 -25.28
CA SER A 581 -11.26 32.91 -23.97
C SER A 581 -11.40 31.65 -23.12
N CYS A 582 -11.08 30.50 -23.71
CA CYS A 582 -11.01 29.21 -23.03
C CYS A 582 -9.75 28.46 -23.45
N ILE A 583 -9.11 27.81 -22.49
CA ILE A 583 -8.01 26.88 -22.70
C ILE A 583 -8.21 25.64 -21.83
N ALA A 584 -8.08 24.48 -22.44
CA ALA A 584 -8.23 23.18 -21.80
C ALA A 584 -6.94 22.38 -21.91
N LEU A 585 -6.53 21.76 -20.80
CA LEU A 585 -5.48 20.74 -20.79
C LEU A 585 -6.12 19.40 -21.16
N VAL A 586 -5.70 18.84 -22.30
CA VAL A 586 -6.26 17.62 -22.87
C VAL A 586 -5.18 16.57 -23.06
N GLY A 587 -5.55 15.29 -23.04
CA GLY A 587 -4.68 14.16 -23.31
C GLY A 587 -5.04 13.48 -24.62
N GLY A 588 -4.04 13.05 -25.40
CA GLY A 588 -4.23 12.29 -26.64
C GLY A 588 -4.83 13.09 -27.81
N ALA A 589 -5.56 14.18 -27.53
CA ALA A 589 -5.89 15.30 -28.41
C ALA A 589 -6.33 14.93 -29.84
N GLY A 590 -7.13 13.87 -29.97
CA GLY A 590 -7.67 13.45 -31.26
C GLY A 590 -6.68 12.72 -32.18
N ASN A 591 -5.47 12.37 -31.73
CA ASN A 591 -4.44 11.71 -32.53
C ASN A 591 -3.72 10.55 -31.81
N GLU A 592 -4.26 10.02 -30.71
CA GLU A 592 -3.67 8.90 -29.96
C GLU A 592 -2.21 9.14 -29.51
N SER A 593 -1.82 10.40 -29.34
CA SER A 593 -0.41 10.78 -29.10
C SER A 593 0.16 10.30 -27.77
N GLY A 594 -0.68 10.05 -26.76
CA GLY A 594 -0.25 9.80 -25.39
C GLY A 594 0.44 10.99 -24.72
N ARG A 595 0.31 12.19 -25.29
CA ARG A 595 0.88 13.44 -24.77
C ARG A 595 -0.22 14.33 -24.20
N PHE A 596 0.16 15.24 -23.31
CA PHE A 596 -0.68 16.40 -23.00
C PHE A 596 -0.66 17.38 -24.16
N SER A 597 -1.79 18.05 -24.37
CA SER A 597 -1.98 19.12 -25.35
C SER A 597 -2.85 20.21 -24.75
N LEU A 598 -2.85 21.37 -25.40
CA LEU A 598 -3.77 22.46 -25.11
C LEU A 598 -4.79 22.55 -26.24
N ALA A 599 -6.05 22.72 -25.87
CA ALA A 599 -7.17 22.91 -26.79
C ALA A 599 -8.01 24.12 -26.35
N GLY A 600 -8.89 24.59 -27.24
CA GLY A 600 -9.91 25.58 -26.88
C GLY A 600 -11.07 24.97 -26.11
N LYS A 601 -12.23 25.62 -26.17
CA LYS A 601 -13.49 25.10 -25.59
C LYS A 601 -13.91 23.76 -26.20
N ASP A 602 -13.68 23.58 -27.51
CA ASP A 602 -13.81 22.28 -28.15
C ASP A 602 -12.49 21.52 -27.97
N PRO A 603 -12.47 20.38 -27.24
CA PRO A 603 -11.25 19.61 -27.02
C PRO A 603 -10.68 18.97 -28.29
N HIS A 604 -11.43 18.94 -29.41
CA HIS A 604 -10.91 18.55 -30.71
C HIS A 604 -10.12 19.68 -31.41
N ALA A 605 -10.35 20.93 -31.02
CA ALA A 605 -9.64 22.09 -31.56
C ALA A 605 -8.31 22.30 -30.81
N VAL A 606 -7.34 21.43 -31.12
CA VAL A 606 -6.00 21.44 -30.52
C VAL A 606 -5.24 22.70 -30.95
N ILE A 607 -4.79 23.46 -29.95
CA ILE A 607 -3.93 24.65 -30.11
C ILE A 607 -2.48 24.20 -30.32
N GLY A 608 -2.02 23.26 -29.49
CA GLY A 608 -0.67 22.71 -29.59
C GLY A 608 -0.47 21.51 -28.66
N GLN A 609 0.54 20.72 -28.96
CA GLN A 609 0.86 19.48 -28.24
C GLN A 609 2.17 19.63 -27.47
N SER A 610 2.22 19.11 -26.24
CA SER A 610 3.43 19.07 -25.44
C SER A 610 4.30 17.86 -25.78
N SER A 611 5.54 17.87 -25.32
CA SER A 611 6.41 16.69 -25.32
C SER A 611 6.25 15.83 -24.06
N LEU A 612 5.21 16.04 -23.24
CA LEU A 612 5.09 15.46 -21.91
C LEU A 612 4.01 14.37 -21.84
N THR A 613 4.33 13.30 -21.13
CA THR A 613 3.42 12.20 -20.78
C THR A 613 3.41 12.02 -19.26
N PRO A 614 2.24 11.95 -18.61
CA PRO A 614 2.18 11.75 -17.18
C PRO A 614 2.58 10.33 -16.78
N ASP A 615 3.10 10.22 -15.56
CA ASP A 615 3.21 8.95 -14.84
C ASP A 615 1.84 8.60 -14.21
N VAL A 616 1.57 7.31 -14.03
CA VAL A 616 0.38 6.86 -13.28
C VAL A 616 0.55 7.02 -11.77
N SER A 617 1.79 7.28 -11.30
CA SER A 617 2.12 7.59 -9.92
C SER A 617 1.70 9.00 -9.55
N HIS A 618 1.51 9.21 -8.24
CA HIS A 618 1.21 10.53 -7.70
C HIS A 618 2.34 11.51 -8.01
N GLY A 619 1.97 12.64 -8.60
CA GLY A 619 2.80 13.60 -9.32
C GLY A 619 2.31 15.04 -9.10
N VAL A 620 3.07 16.00 -9.63
CA VAL A 620 2.65 17.40 -9.71
C VAL A 620 2.62 17.80 -11.17
N THR A 621 1.57 18.48 -11.59
CA THR A 621 1.47 19.09 -12.92
C THR A 621 1.24 20.58 -12.75
N VAL A 622 2.01 21.40 -13.45
CA VAL A 622 1.89 22.86 -13.44
C VAL A 622 1.69 23.37 -14.86
N LEU A 623 0.60 24.09 -15.10
CA LEU A 623 0.36 24.84 -16.33
C LEU A 623 0.53 26.34 -16.03
N ARG A 624 1.44 27.00 -16.75
CA ARG A 624 1.63 28.45 -16.73
C ARG A 624 1.15 29.06 -18.03
N LEU A 625 0.50 30.22 -17.95
CA LEU A 625 0.20 31.10 -19.07
C LEU A 625 1.01 32.38 -18.89
N ASP A 626 1.82 32.67 -19.90
CA ASP A 626 2.83 33.72 -19.87
C ASP A 626 2.37 34.96 -20.68
N PRO A 627 2.89 36.16 -20.38
CA PRO A 627 2.47 37.41 -21.03
C PRO A 627 2.72 37.48 -22.53
N ASP A 628 3.60 36.62 -23.05
CA ASP A 628 4.01 36.55 -24.45
C ASP A 628 3.20 35.53 -25.26
N SER A 629 2.00 35.19 -24.80
CA SER A 629 1.14 34.17 -25.42
C SER A 629 1.84 32.80 -25.49
N ARG A 630 2.59 32.43 -24.45
CA ARG A 630 3.11 31.07 -24.30
C ARG A 630 2.44 30.37 -23.14
N ALA A 631 2.27 29.06 -23.29
CA ALA A 631 1.90 28.18 -22.20
C ALA A 631 3.05 27.23 -21.90
N THR A 632 3.40 27.09 -20.63
CA THR A 632 4.45 26.18 -20.19
C THR A 632 3.86 25.12 -19.28
N LEU A 633 4.03 23.85 -19.65
CA LEU A 633 3.64 22.70 -18.85
C LEU A 633 4.89 22.14 -18.18
N ASP A 634 4.87 22.07 -16.86
CA ASP A 634 5.89 21.42 -16.03
C ASP A 634 5.26 20.20 -15.34
N ILE A 635 5.92 19.03 -15.38
CA ILE A 635 5.48 17.85 -14.63
C ILE A 635 6.60 17.35 -13.74
N LEU A 636 6.26 16.98 -12.51
CA LEU A 636 7.09 16.11 -11.69
C LEU A 636 6.78 14.66 -12.04
N ALA A 637 7.39 14.19 -13.12
CA ALA A 637 7.72 12.79 -13.27
C ALA A 637 8.98 12.51 -12.40
N PRO A 638 9.53 11.29 -12.32
CA PRO A 638 10.73 11.05 -11.51
C PRO A 638 11.88 12.04 -11.76
N ARG A 639 11.91 12.64 -12.95
CA ARG A 639 12.61 13.90 -13.19
C ARG A 639 11.60 15.01 -13.52
N PRO A 640 11.77 16.23 -13.01
CA PRO A 640 11.05 17.40 -13.50
C PRO A 640 11.23 17.57 -15.01
N GLN A 641 10.13 17.76 -15.73
CA GLN A 641 10.14 17.94 -17.18
C GLN A 641 9.31 19.14 -17.56
N ARG A 642 9.67 19.75 -18.71
CA ARG A 642 9.06 20.97 -19.22
C ARG A 642 8.78 20.86 -20.71
N SER A 643 7.65 21.43 -21.12
CA SER A 643 7.33 21.69 -22.53
C SER A 643 6.63 23.03 -22.64
N THR A 644 6.95 23.77 -23.69
CA THR A 644 6.30 25.05 -24.01
C THR A 644 5.45 24.89 -25.27
N ILE A 645 4.31 25.58 -25.31
CA ILE A 645 3.36 25.60 -26.42
C ILE A 645 3.03 27.07 -26.72
N ASP A 646 3.17 27.47 -27.98
CA ASP A 646 2.76 28.80 -28.41
C ASP A 646 1.22 28.88 -28.49
N LEU A 647 0.65 29.95 -27.94
CA LEU A 647 -0.77 30.23 -27.97
C LEU A 647 -1.11 31.17 -29.13
N PRO A 648 -2.38 31.22 -29.58
CA PRO A 648 -2.80 32.11 -30.64
C PRO A 648 -2.45 33.58 -30.33
N ALA A 649 -2.11 34.34 -31.37
CA ALA A 649 -1.80 35.75 -31.23
C ALA A 649 -2.97 36.50 -30.55
N GLY A 650 -2.63 37.35 -29.57
CA GLY A 650 -3.62 38.11 -28.79
C GLY A 650 -4.31 37.32 -27.67
N PHE A 651 -4.01 36.03 -27.49
CA PHE A 651 -4.57 35.24 -26.39
C PHE A 651 -4.23 35.82 -25.01
N ALA A 652 -2.99 36.29 -24.79
CA ALA A 652 -2.56 36.91 -23.53
C ALA A 652 -3.36 38.17 -23.13
N ALA A 653 -4.06 38.81 -24.07
CA ALA A 653 -4.92 39.97 -23.81
C ALA A 653 -6.34 39.59 -23.33
N LYS A 654 -6.68 38.30 -23.31
CA LYS A 654 -8.00 37.80 -22.93
C LYS A 654 -8.17 37.73 -21.41
N THR A 655 -9.43 37.71 -20.98
CA THR A 655 -9.81 37.37 -19.61
C THR A 655 -10.52 36.03 -19.63
N LEU A 656 -10.01 35.07 -18.86
CA LEU A 656 -10.59 33.75 -18.70
C LEU A 656 -11.55 33.81 -17.51
N THR A 657 -12.85 33.62 -17.75
CA THR A 657 -13.88 33.61 -16.69
C THR A 657 -14.49 32.21 -16.55
N GLY A 658 -14.51 31.68 -15.33
CA GLY A 658 -14.99 30.32 -15.04
C GLY A 658 -14.06 29.22 -15.57
N GLY A 659 -14.63 28.07 -15.92
CA GLY A 659 -13.90 26.87 -16.39
C GLY A 659 -14.34 25.62 -15.65
N GLY A 660 -13.48 24.61 -15.56
CA GLY A 660 -13.79 23.43 -14.73
C GLY A 660 -12.68 22.40 -14.61
N LEU A 661 -12.79 21.55 -13.59
CA LEU A 661 -12.04 20.30 -13.45
C LEU A 661 -12.82 19.15 -14.07
N GLY A 662 -12.14 18.17 -14.65
CA GLY A 662 -12.80 17.04 -15.31
C GLY A 662 -13.22 17.30 -16.75
N GLY A 663 -13.08 18.52 -17.26
CA GLY A 663 -13.43 18.88 -18.63
C GLY A 663 -13.90 20.32 -18.77
N THR A 664 -14.28 20.70 -19.99
CA THR A 664 -14.85 22.02 -20.26
C THR A 664 -16.33 22.07 -19.88
N VAL A 665 -16.84 23.27 -19.57
CA VAL A 665 -18.26 23.49 -19.28
C VAL A 665 -19.18 23.20 -20.47
N ALA A 666 -18.62 23.10 -21.68
CA ALA A 666 -19.35 22.64 -22.86
C ALA A 666 -19.78 21.17 -22.75
N GLN A 667 -19.12 20.39 -21.87
CA GLN A 667 -19.31 18.95 -21.72
C GLN A 667 -19.13 18.19 -23.06
N SER A 668 -18.31 18.75 -23.96
CA SER A 668 -17.75 18.04 -25.11
C SER A 668 -16.58 17.17 -24.65
N GLY A 669 -16.29 16.06 -25.34
CA GLY A 669 -15.21 15.13 -24.96
C GLY A 669 -15.54 14.27 -23.73
N LYS A 670 -14.50 13.86 -22.99
CA LYS A 670 -14.58 13.03 -21.77
C LYS A 670 -13.61 13.52 -20.70
N SER A 671 -13.83 13.14 -19.44
CA SER A 671 -12.83 13.32 -18.38
C SER A 671 -11.67 12.33 -18.57
N CYS A 672 -10.44 12.76 -18.29
CA CYS A 672 -9.33 11.81 -18.18
C CYS A 672 -9.37 11.08 -16.83
N GLY A 673 -8.63 9.98 -16.72
CA GLY A 673 -8.59 9.15 -15.50
C GLY A 673 -7.71 9.78 -14.43
N MET A 674 -8.00 11.02 -14.04
CA MET A 674 -7.23 11.77 -13.05
C MET A 674 -7.68 11.44 -11.63
N MET A 675 -6.74 11.49 -10.70
CA MET A 675 -6.96 11.30 -9.27
C MET A 675 -6.22 12.42 -8.56
N LEU A 676 -6.93 13.42 -8.04
CA LEU A 676 -6.34 14.64 -7.52
C LEU A 676 -6.50 14.73 -6.00
N ALA A 677 -5.44 15.20 -5.35
CA ALA A 677 -5.45 15.61 -3.96
C ALA A 677 -5.72 17.12 -3.84
N SER A 678 -5.11 17.93 -4.73
CA SER A 678 -5.28 19.38 -4.71
C SER A 678 -5.14 20.05 -6.07
N VAL A 679 -5.73 21.23 -6.18
CA VAL A 679 -5.58 22.19 -7.27
C VAL A 679 -5.41 23.59 -6.68
N ALA A 680 -4.38 24.32 -7.10
CA ALA A 680 -4.20 25.73 -6.80
C ALA A 680 -4.16 26.54 -8.11
N ILE A 681 -4.93 27.63 -8.16
CA ILE A 681 -4.95 28.56 -9.28
C ILE A 681 -4.41 29.90 -8.79
N LEU A 682 -3.40 30.44 -9.47
CA LEU A 682 -2.73 31.68 -9.14
C LEU A 682 -2.96 32.74 -10.23
N ARG A 683 -3.03 34.01 -9.83
CA ARG A 683 -3.24 35.20 -10.68
C ARG A 683 -1.95 35.72 -11.33
N ARG A 684 -0.91 34.87 -11.38
CA ARG A 684 0.37 35.19 -12.01
C ARG A 684 1.03 33.94 -12.58
N SER A 685 1.95 34.15 -13.51
CA SER A 685 2.90 33.11 -13.92
C SER A 685 4.02 32.99 -12.88
N LEU A 686 4.33 31.77 -12.47
CA LEU A 686 5.44 31.48 -11.54
C LEU A 686 6.79 31.43 -12.27
N GLY A 687 7.83 31.94 -11.61
CA GLY A 687 9.22 31.77 -12.04
C GLY A 687 9.77 30.37 -11.75
N ASP A 688 10.88 30.01 -12.39
CA ASP A 688 11.44 28.65 -12.31
C ASP A 688 11.86 28.23 -10.90
N ALA A 689 12.44 29.15 -10.12
CA ALA A 689 12.80 28.89 -8.73
C ALA A 689 11.57 28.57 -7.85
N GLU A 690 10.43 29.19 -8.14
CA GLU A 690 9.17 28.96 -7.43
C GLU A 690 8.55 27.63 -7.83
N ILE A 691 8.63 27.26 -9.12
CA ILE A 691 8.24 25.93 -9.60
C ILE A 691 9.09 24.85 -8.91
N GLU A 692 10.40 25.03 -8.83
CA GLU A 692 11.27 24.10 -8.11
C GLU A 692 10.91 23.99 -6.63
N GLN A 693 10.50 25.09 -6.00
CA GLN A 693 10.03 25.10 -4.62
C GLN A 693 8.71 24.34 -4.47
N VAL A 694 7.76 24.53 -5.40
CA VAL A 694 6.49 23.77 -5.43
C VAL A 694 6.76 22.28 -5.55
N MET A 695 7.61 21.87 -6.50
CA MET A 695 7.96 20.45 -6.69
C MET A 695 8.67 19.86 -5.46
N GLY A 696 9.58 20.63 -4.83
CA GLY A 696 10.27 20.21 -3.61
C GLY A 696 9.34 20.05 -2.41
N ASN A 697 8.44 21.02 -2.19
CA ASN A 697 7.44 20.96 -1.12
C ASN A 697 6.46 19.81 -1.34
N ALA A 698 5.94 19.65 -2.56
CA ALA A 698 5.02 18.57 -2.89
C ALA A 698 5.69 17.21 -2.71
N ALA A 699 6.93 17.02 -3.17
CA ALA A 699 7.68 15.79 -2.93
C ALA A 699 7.74 15.46 -1.43
N ALA A 700 8.06 16.44 -0.57
CA ALA A 700 8.13 16.26 0.87
C ALA A 700 6.76 15.92 1.51
N THR A 701 5.68 16.61 1.11
CA THR A 701 4.36 16.52 1.76
C THR A 701 3.41 15.49 1.17
N GLU A 702 3.61 15.05 -0.07
CA GLU A 702 2.68 14.18 -0.81
C GLU A 702 3.23 12.76 -0.99
N ALA A 703 4.26 12.38 -0.23
CA ALA A 703 4.87 11.03 -0.27
C ALA A 703 5.19 10.54 -1.70
N MET A 704 5.69 11.45 -2.53
CA MET A 704 6.02 11.18 -3.92
C MET A 704 7.36 10.44 -3.98
N ALA A 705 7.60 9.69 -5.05
CA ALA A 705 8.87 8.98 -5.24
C ALA A 705 9.63 9.51 -6.47
N PRO A 706 10.18 10.75 -6.42
CA PRO A 706 10.95 11.31 -7.53
C PRO A 706 12.24 10.50 -7.83
N GLN A 707 12.69 9.66 -6.91
CA GLN A 707 13.88 8.83 -7.10
C GLN A 707 13.69 7.62 -8.05
N LEU A 708 12.49 7.36 -8.58
CA LEU A 708 12.24 6.20 -9.45
C LEU A 708 12.81 6.39 -10.86
N ARG A 709 14.01 5.87 -11.14
CA ARG A 709 14.70 6.10 -12.41
C ARG A 709 14.42 5.08 -13.50
N ASP A 710 13.97 3.89 -13.11
CA ASP A 710 13.61 2.84 -14.05
C ASP A 710 12.14 2.98 -14.42
N ARG A 711 11.85 2.74 -15.70
CA ARG A 711 10.55 3.04 -16.30
C ARG A 711 9.94 1.80 -16.93
N LEU A 712 8.63 1.69 -16.79
CA LEU A 712 7.78 0.71 -17.47
C LEU A 712 6.74 1.44 -18.32
N ASP A 713 6.72 1.17 -19.62
CA ASP A 713 5.68 1.62 -20.52
C ASP A 713 4.68 0.50 -20.78
N CYS A 714 3.45 0.67 -20.31
CA CYS A 714 2.35 -0.23 -20.54
C CYS A 714 1.60 0.20 -21.81
N ILE A 715 1.74 -0.59 -22.88
CA ILE A 715 1.20 -0.35 -24.21
C ILE A 715 0.07 -1.35 -24.46
N GLY A 716 -1.12 -0.86 -24.81
CA GLY A 716 -2.24 -1.75 -25.10
C GLY A 716 -3.47 -1.01 -25.58
N SER A 717 -4.62 -1.68 -25.47
CA SER A 717 -5.91 -1.11 -25.84
C SER A 717 -6.84 -0.89 -24.63
N SER A 718 -8.14 -1.08 -24.78
CA SER A 718 -9.15 -0.86 -23.74
C SER A 718 -8.91 -1.69 -22.47
N THR A 719 -8.35 -2.90 -22.59
CA THR A 719 -8.02 -3.77 -21.45
C THR A 719 -6.88 -3.24 -20.58
N THR A 720 -5.95 -2.47 -21.18
CA THR A 720 -4.83 -1.83 -20.46
C THR A 720 -5.20 -0.45 -19.97
N GLN A 721 -6.06 0.24 -20.72
CA GLN A 721 -6.55 1.55 -20.35
C GLN A 721 -7.40 1.53 -19.05
N GLY A 722 -8.17 0.45 -18.85
CA GLY A 722 -9.21 0.39 -17.81
C GLY A 722 -10.59 0.81 -18.30
N PHE A 723 -10.90 0.59 -19.59
CA PHE A 723 -12.22 0.89 -20.17
C PHE A 723 -13.34 0.17 -19.40
N LEU A 724 -14.48 0.84 -19.18
CA LEU A 724 -15.60 0.44 -18.31
C LEU A 724 -15.32 0.48 -16.80
N ASN A 725 -14.07 0.57 -16.37
CA ASN A 725 -13.81 0.82 -14.96
C ASN A 725 -14.01 2.30 -14.64
N LEU A 726 -14.53 2.53 -13.44
CA LEU A 726 -14.61 3.85 -12.85
C LEU A 726 -13.24 4.28 -12.31
N ASP A 727 -13.09 5.57 -12.02
CA ASP A 727 -12.06 6.10 -11.12
C ASP A 727 -10.61 5.80 -11.51
N GLY A 728 -10.36 5.58 -12.81
CA GLY A 728 -9.03 5.29 -13.34
C GLY A 728 -8.46 3.94 -12.90
N TRP A 729 -9.31 2.96 -12.54
CA TRP A 729 -8.86 1.60 -12.22
C TRP A 729 -8.33 0.88 -13.46
N CYS A 730 -7.04 0.61 -13.47
CA CYS A 730 -6.37 -0.14 -14.52
C CYS A 730 -5.15 -0.87 -13.95
N TRP A 731 -4.79 -2.00 -14.57
CA TRP A 731 -3.67 -2.81 -14.07
C TRP A 731 -2.34 -2.04 -14.04
N PRO A 732 -2.00 -1.13 -14.98
CA PRO A 732 -0.76 -0.36 -14.90
C PRO A 732 -0.67 0.50 -13.63
N GLN A 733 -1.78 1.07 -13.21
CA GLN A 733 -1.80 1.89 -11.99
C GLN A 733 -1.59 1.01 -10.75
N MET A 734 -2.14 -0.20 -10.72
CA MET A 734 -2.07 -1.09 -9.56
C MET A 734 -0.74 -1.83 -9.44
N LEU A 735 0.10 -1.81 -10.48
CA LEU A 735 1.38 -2.54 -10.49
C LEU A 735 2.27 -2.22 -9.29
N ALA A 736 2.27 -0.96 -8.82
CA ALA A 736 3.14 -0.54 -7.72
C ALA A 736 2.95 -1.38 -6.45
N GLU A 737 1.77 -1.97 -6.24
CA GLU A 737 1.47 -2.86 -5.11
C GLU A 737 2.14 -4.25 -5.22
N TYR A 738 2.52 -4.66 -6.43
CA TYR A 738 3.01 -6.01 -6.73
C TYR A 738 4.48 -6.07 -7.14
N LEU A 739 5.15 -4.92 -7.25
CA LEU A 739 6.54 -4.84 -7.68
C LEU A 739 7.49 -4.84 -6.49
N SER A 740 8.43 -5.79 -6.49
CA SER A 740 9.54 -5.84 -5.54
C SER A 740 10.56 -4.72 -5.78
N ARG A 741 10.71 -4.28 -7.04
CA ARG A 741 11.49 -3.12 -7.44
C ARG A 741 10.54 -2.02 -7.92
N PRO A 742 10.46 -0.87 -7.26
CA PRO A 742 9.54 0.18 -7.65
C PRO A 742 9.98 0.82 -8.98
N LEU A 743 9.02 1.01 -9.89
CA LEU A 743 9.22 1.58 -11.22
C LEU A 743 8.34 2.83 -11.40
N SER A 744 8.81 3.75 -12.24
CA SER A 744 7.97 4.77 -12.88
C SER A 744 7.12 4.08 -13.95
N VAL A 745 5.80 4.23 -13.91
CA VAL A 745 4.89 3.49 -14.79
C VAL A 745 4.09 4.48 -15.65
N ARG A 746 4.03 4.24 -16.95
CA ARG A 746 3.22 5.04 -17.88
C ARG A 746 2.23 4.16 -18.61
N ASN A 747 1.02 4.69 -18.80
CA ASN A 747 -0.04 4.02 -19.52
C ASN A 747 -0.28 4.70 -20.87
N TRP A 748 0.12 4.02 -21.94
CA TRP A 748 -0.02 4.50 -23.32
C TRP A 748 -1.28 3.99 -24.02
N ALA A 749 -2.11 3.25 -23.30
CA ALA A 749 -3.19 2.49 -23.91
C ALA A 749 -4.33 3.36 -24.43
N VAL A 750 -4.90 2.94 -25.57
CA VAL A 750 -6.01 3.62 -26.22
C VAL A 750 -7.17 2.64 -26.45
N PRO A 751 -8.39 2.96 -26.00
CA PRO A 751 -9.53 2.05 -26.11
C PRO A 751 -9.91 1.85 -27.58
N GLY A 752 -10.01 0.59 -27.98
CA GLY A 752 -10.32 0.20 -29.36
C GLY A 752 -9.13 0.23 -30.32
N SER A 753 -7.95 0.70 -29.89
CA SER A 753 -6.78 0.80 -30.76
C SER A 753 -6.25 -0.57 -31.19
N LYS A 754 -5.83 -0.65 -32.44
CA LYS A 754 -5.23 -1.82 -33.11
C LYS A 754 -3.70 -1.76 -33.04
N ALA A 755 -3.02 -2.84 -33.39
CA ALA A 755 -1.55 -2.81 -33.51
C ALA A 755 -1.10 -1.79 -34.58
N GLN A 756 -1.81 -1.71 -35.70
CA GLN A 756 -1.57 -0.71 -36.74
C GLN A 756 -1.77 0.74 -36.27
N ASP A 757 -2.77 1.00 -35.43
CA ASP A 757 -3.05 2.35 -34.92
C ASP A 757 -1.92 2.83 -34.02
N PHE A 758 -1.43 1.97 -33.11
CA PHE A 758 -0.27 2.25 -32.27
C PHE A 758 0.98 2.56 -33.11
N LEU A 759 1.24 1.77 -34.16
CA LEU A 759 2.36 2.01 -35.08
C LEU A 759 2.26 3.35 -35.81
N ARG A 760 1.04 3.79 -36.11
CA ARG A 760 0.79 5.01 -36.87
C ARG A 760 0.86 6.27 -36.02
N TYR A 761 0.38 6.20 -34.78
CA TYR A 761 0.07 7.41 -34.01
C TYR A 761 0.88 7.56 -32.72
N THR A 762 1.14 6.46 -32.02
CA THR A 762 1.66 6.53 -30.64
C THR A 762 3.14 6.18 -30.53
N ILE A 763 3.61 5.22 -31.33
CA ILE A 763 4.95 4.62 -31.14
C ILE A 763 6.10 5.63 -31.29
N GLU A 764 5.97 6.64 -32.16
CA GLU A 764 6.99 7.69 -32.29
C GLU A 764 7.14 8.46 -30.99
N ASN A 765 6.01 8.80 -30.35
CA ASN A 765 6.02 9.54 -29.09
C ASN A 765 6.60 8.69 -27.96
N VAL A 766 6.29 7.38 -27.91
CA VAL A 766 6.85 6.43 -26.94
C VAL A 766 8.37 6.34 -27.11
N CYS A 767 8.85 6.15 -28.33
CA CYS A 767 10.28 6.00 -28.62
C CYS A 767 11.07 7.29 -28.34
N ALA A 768 10.50 8.46 -28.64
CA ALA A 768 11.14 9.75 -28.36
C ALA A 768 11.31 10.04 -26.86
N ASP A 769 10.51 9.39 -26.02
CA ASP A 769 10.43 9.65 -24.58
C ASP A 769 11.45 8.85 -23.75
N ILE A 770 12.08 7.83 -24.34
CA ILE A 770 12.87 6.82 -23.63
C ILE A 770 14.12 7.41 -22.95
N GLY A 771 14.72 8.46 -23.52
CA GLY A 771 15.94 9.09 -23.01
C GLY A 771 15.80 9.70 -21.59
N GLN A 772 14.59 9.71 -21.06
CA GLN A 772 14.28 10.16 -19.70
C GLN A 772 14.50 9.07 -18.64
N ALA A 773 14.56 7.79 -19.02
CA ALA A 773 14.72 6.67 -18.10
C ALA A 773 16.19 6.25 -17.97
N ARG A 774 16.58 5.75 -16.79
CA ARG A 774 17.87 5.06 -16.63
C ARG A 774 17.83 3.72 -17.33
N THR A 775 16.77 2.96 -17.12
CA THR A 775 16.48 1.71 -17.79
C THR A 775 14.99 1.69 -18.12
N ALA A 776 14.67 1.33 -19.35
CA ALA A 776 13.30 1.33 -19.84
C ALA A 776 12.85 -0.09 -20.21
N TYR A 777 11.64 -0.42 -19.80
CA TYR A 777 10.95 -1.67 -20.07
C TYR A 777 9.62 -1.36 -20.75
N ALA A 778 9.16 -2.24 -21.63
CA ALA A 778 7.83 -2.11 -22.23
C ALA A 778 7.05 -3.41 -22.14
N ILE A 779 5.74 -3.29 -21.96
CA ILE A 779 4.79 -4.40 -22.02
C ILE A 779 3.78 -4.08 -23.12
N THR A 780 3.61 -4.99 -24.08
CA THR A 780 2.65 -4.84 -25.16
C THR A 780 1.44 -5.77 -24.98
N TRP A 781 0.24 -5.26 -25.28
CA TRP A 781 -0.99 -6.03 -25.30
C TRP A 781 -1.95 -5.53 -26.40
N LEU A 782 -1.65 -5.89 -27.66
CA LEU A 782 -2.34 -5.42 -28.87
C LEU A 782 -2.68 -6.60 -29.79
N GLY A 783 -3.78 -6.51 -30.56
CA GLY A 783 -4.15 -7.51 -31.57
C GLY A 783 -5.60 -7.99 -31.53
N ASN A 784 -6.24 -8.02 -30.35
CA ASN A 784 -7.62 -8.50 -30.27
C ASN A 784 -8.64 -7.58 -30.98
N ASN A 785 -8.43 -6.26 -30.97
CA ASN A 785 -9.27 -5.34 -31.75
C ASN A 785 -9.09 -5.55 -33.26
N ASP A 786 -7.88 -5.87 -33.69
CA ASP A 786 -7.54 -6.18 -35.08
C ASP A 786 -8.35 -7.39 -35.56
N ILE A 787 -8.36 -8.49 -34.78
CA ILE A 787 -9.19 -9.69 -35.04
C ILE A 787 -10.67 -9.32 -35.13
N ASN A 788 -11.17 -8.53 -34.18
CA ASN A 788 -12.58 -8.11 -34.16
C ASN A 788 -12.98 -7.28 -35.39
N THR A 789 -12.00 -6.71 -36.10
CA THR A 789 -12.20 -5.94 -37.34
C THR A 789 -11.80 -6.68 -38.61
N GLY A 790 -11.52 -7.99 -38.52
CA GLY A 790 -11.24 -8.86 -39.66
C GLY A 790 -9.80 -8.82 -40.18
N VAL A 791 -8.86 -8.27 -39.40
CA VAL A 791 -7.43 -8.30 -39.75
C VAL A 791 -6.89 -9.73 -39.60
N SER A 792 -6.07 -10.19 -40.55
CA SER A 792 -5.49 -11.53 -40.52
C SER A 792 -4.48 -11.71 -39.37
N ILE A 793 -4.41 -12.89 -38.78
CA ILE A 793 -3.43 -13.20 -37.71
C ILE A 793 -1.99 -12.94 -38.18
N ASP A 794 -1.66 -13.30 -39.42
CA ASP A 794 -0.30 -13.09 -39.95
C ASP A 794 0.07 -11.60 -40.03
N GLN A 795 -0.89 -10.74 -40.40
CA GLN A 795 -0.68 -9.29 -40.38
C GLN A 795 -0.49 -8.78 -38.94
N ILE A 796 -1.29 -9.25 -37.98
CA ILE A 796 -1.17 -8.84 -36.57
C ILE A 796 0.20 -9.23 -35.98
N VAL A 797 0.68 -10.43 -36.31
CA VAL A 797 2.03 -10.89 -35.93
C VAL A 797 3.11 -10.00 -36.56
N ALA A 798 2.97 -9.66 -37.84
CA ALA A 798 3.92 -8.77 -38.52
C ALA A 798 3.94 -7.35 -37.93
N GLU A 799 2.79 -6.81 -37.54
CA GLU A 799 2.68 -5.51 -36.88
C GLU A 799 3.31 -5.54 -35.48
N ASN A 800 3.04 -6.58 -34.67
CA ASN A 800 3.69 -6.74 -33.37
C ASN A 800 5.22 -6.94 -33.48
N LYS A 801 5.69 -7.64 -34.52
CA LYS A 801 7.12 -7.72 -34.88
C LYS A 801 7.71 -6.33 -35.13
N ALA A 802 7.03 -5.50 -35.91
CA ALA A 802 7.46 -4.13 -36.19
C ALA A 802 7.48 -3.26 -34.92
N ILE A 803 6.48 -3.40 -34.05
CA ILE A 803 6.42 -2.70 -32.76
C ILE A 803 7.63 -3.05 -31.90
N HIS A 804 7.88 -4.33 -31.67
CA HIS A 804 8.99 -4.80 -30.83
C HIS A 804 10.35 -4.39 -31.41
N ALA A 805 10.54 -4.51 -32.73
CA ALA A 805 11.77 -4.06 -33.38
C ALA A 805 12.03 -2.56 -33.18
N ARG A 806 10.98 -1.72 -33.26
CA ARG A 806 11.09 -0.28 -33.03
C ARG A 806 11.38 0.07 -31.58
N LEU A 807 10.71 -0.58 -30.63
CA LEU A 807 10.99 -0.42 -29.20
C LEU A 807 12.42 -0.86 -28.87
N ARG A 808 12.88 -2.02 -29.35
CA ARG A 808 14.26 -2.45 -29.13
C ARG A 808 15.26 -1.46 -29.69
N LYS A 809 15.03 -0.98 -30.92
CA LYS A 809 15.88 0.05 -31.56
C LYS A 809 15.90 1.37 -30.77
N ALA A 810 14.80 1.74 -30.12
CA ALA A 810 14.75 2.92 -29.27
C ALA A 810 15.57 2.77 -27.97
N GLY A 811 15.90 1.55 -27.55
CA GLY A 811 16.77 1.28 -26.39
C GLY A 811 16.08 0.59 -25.21
N TYR A 812 14.90 0.01 -25.40
CA TYR A 812 14.21 -0.74 -24.35
C TYR A 812 15.02 -2.00 -23.97
N SER A 813 15.37 -2.11 -22.69
CA SER A 813 16.24 -3.16 -22.17
C SER A 813 15.51 -4.48 -21.99
N ARG A 814 14.20 -4.44 -21.71
CA ARG A 814 13.32 -5.62 -21.75
C ARG A 814 12.00 -5.29 -22.43
N LEU A 815 11.51 -6.23 -23.23
CA LEU A 815 10.23 -6.20 -23.92
C LEU A 815 9.42 -7.42 -23.49
N LEU A 816 8.24 -7.20 -22.93
CA LEU A 816 7.33 -8.25 -22.54
C LEU A 816 6.06 -8.16 -23.38
N MET A 817 5.39 -9.29 -23.60
CA MET A 817 4.11 -9.34 -24.29
C MET A 817 3.09 -10.10 -23.46
N ILE A 818 1.90 -9.54 -23.33
CA ILE A 818 0.74 -10.24 -22.74
C ILE A 818 -0.02 -10.96 -23.86
N GLY A 819 -0.34 -12.23 -23.61
CA GLY A 819 -1.11 -13.08 -24.49
C GLY A 819 -2.53 -12.55 -24.78
N GLN A 820 -3.10 -12.98 -25.89
CA GLN A 820 -4.40 -12.52 -26.37
C GLN A 820 -5.50 -13.53 -26.02
N TYR A 821 -6.70 -13.08 -25.64
CA TYR A 821 -7.79 -14.01 -25.36
C TYR A 821 -8.22 -14.84 -26.59
N ASN A 822 -7.96 -14.35 -27.82
CA ASN A 822 -8.18 -15.15 -29.01
C ASN A 822 -7.09 -16.24 -29.09
N ARG A 823 -7.48 -17.50 -28.92
CA ARG A 823 -6.54 -18.62 -28.79
C ARG A 823 -5.62 -18.78 -30.01
N ALA A 824 -6.16 -18.67 -31.23
CA ALA A 824 -5.38 -18.79 -32.44
C ALA A 824 -4.34 -17.68 -32.57
N LEU A 825 -4.70 -16.43 -32.25
CA LEU A 825 -3.77 -15.32 -32.20
C LEU A 825 -2.72 -15.50 -31.09
N ASN A 826 -3.14 -15.92 -29.89
CA ASN A 826 -2.25 -16.20 -28.75
C ASN A 826 -1.16 -17.21 -29.11
N ASP A 827 -1.56 -18.36 -29.65
CA ASP A 827 -0.66 -19.44 -30.03
C ASP A 827 0.31 -18.97 -31.12
N ARG A 828 -0.15 -18.16 -32.09
CA ARG A 828 0.69 -17.62 -33.16
C ARG A 828 1.68 -16.56 -32.67
N LEU A 829 1.29 -15.66 -31.75
CA LEU A 829 2.20 -14.69 -31.14
C LEU A 829 3.25 -15.40 -30.27
N HIS A 830 2.83 -16.37 -29.45
CA HIS A 830 3.75 -17.15 -28.63
C HIS A 830 4.74 -17.93 -29.49
N ALA A 831 4.28 -18.59 -30.56
CA ALA A 831 5.16 -19.27 -31.51
C ALA A 831 6.16 -18.32 -32.17
N ALA A 832 5.73 -17.11 -32.57
CA ALA A 832 6.60 -16.10 -33.16
C ALA A 832 7.67 -15.58 -32.18
N ILE A 833 7.37 -15.54 -30.88
CA ILE A 833 8.38 -15.21 -29.85
C ILE A 833 9.38 -16.37 -29.71
N LEU A 834 8.90 -17.62 -29.65
CA LEU A 834 9.75 -18.80 -29.52
C LEU A 834 10.68 -19.01 -30.73
N THR A 835 10.24 -18.63 -31.94
CA THR A 835 11.08 -18.68 -33.15
C THR A 835 12.02 -17.47 -33.30
N GLY A 836 11.91 -16.47 -32.42
CA GLY A 836 12.67 -15.22 -32.50
C GLY A 836 12.17 -14.25 -33.59
N ASP A 837 10.99 -14.50 -34.17
CA ASP A 837 10.37 -13.59 -35.13
C ASP A 837 9.91 -12.29 -34.47
N ILE A 838 9.39 -12.37 -33.25
CA ILE A 838 9.09 -11.22 -32.39
C ILE A 838 10.13 -11.19 -31.27
N ASP A 839 10.85 -10.07 -31.18
CA ASP A 839 11.85 -9.83 -30.15
C ASP A 839 11.16 -9.46 -28.81
N ALA A 840 10.72 -10.47 -28.06
CA ALA A 840 10.20 -10.32 -26.71
C ALA A 840 10.98 -11.22 -25.75
N ASP A 841 11.35 -10.66 -24.60
CA ASP A 841 12.08 -11.35 -23.52
C ASP A 841 11.15 -12.26 -22.69
N CYS A 842 9.86 -11.95 -22.67
CA CYS A 842 8.86 -12.71 -21.91
C CYS A 842 7.49 -12.67 -22.60
N PHE A 843 6.83 -13.82 -22.59
CA PHE A 843 5.41 -13.95 -22.89
C PHE A 843 4.63 -14.28 -21.61
N ILE A 844 3.64 -13.45 -21.28
CA ILE A 844 2.76 -13.62 -20.12
C ILE A 844 1.43 -14.11 -20.65
N ASP A 845 1.10 -15.38 -20.43
CA ASP A 845 -0.18 -15.96 -20.88
C ASP A 845 -1.18 -16.03 -19.71
N PRO A 846 -2.10 -15.04 -19.58
CA PRO A 846 -3.12 -15.08 -18.54
C PRO A 846 -4.19 -16.18 -18.77
N TRP A 847 -4.25 -16.81 -19.95
CA TRP A 847 -5.37 -17.64 -20.37
C TRP A 847 -5.16 -19.15 -20.14
N GLY A 848 -3.95 -19.57 -19.74
CA GLY A 848 -3.57 -20.99 -19.69
C GLY A 848 -4.21 -21.78 -18.55
N THR A 849 -4.27 -21.21 -17.33
CA THR A 849 -4.68 -21.93 -16.10
C THR A 849 -5.24 -21.01 -15.00
N GLY A 850 -5.41 -19.72 -15.26
CA GLY A 850 -5.86 -18.72 -14.28
C GLY A 850 -7.36 -18.42 -14.33
N PRO A 851 -7.94 -17.84 -13.26
CA PRO A 851 -9.36 -17.48 -13.19
C PRO A 851 -9.80 -16.54 -14.32
N ILE A 852 -8.89 -15.70 -14.81
CA ILE A 852 -9.12 -14.79 -15.94
C ILE A 852 -9.36 -15.50 -17.29
N ALA A 853 -9.07 -16.80 -17.39
CA ALA A 853 -9.43 -17.62 -18.55
C ALA A 853 -10.96 -17.78 -18.70
N ASN A 854 -11.71 -17.72 -17.59
CA ASN A 854 -13.17 -17.74 -17.63
C ASN A 854 -13.72 -16.33 -17.93
N ARG A 855 -13.79 -16.00 -19.22
CA ARG A 855 -14.31 -14.71 -19.70
C ARG A 855 -15.81 -14.49 -19.46
N SER A 856 -16.53 -15.49 -18.95
CA SER A 856 -17.92 -15.38 -18.55
C SER A 856 -18.07 -15.00 -17.07
N ASP A 857 -16.98 -15.00 -16.31
CA ASP A 857 -16.98 -14.59 -14.90
C ASP A 857 -17.22 -13.09 -14.75
N LYS A 858 -18.39 -12.74 -14.21
CA LYS A 858 -18.82 -11.36 -14.00
C LYS A 858 -18.16 -10.65 -12.83
N LEU A 859 -17.47 -11.39 -11.96
CA LEU A 859 -16.61 -10.80 -10.95
C LEU A 859 -15.33 -10.26 -11.58
N LEU A 860 -14.83 -10.90 -12.64
CA LEU A 860 -13.56 -10.57 -13.28
C LEU A 860 -13.70 -9.75 -14.55
N PHE A 861 -14.85 -9.80 -15.24
CA PHE A 861 -15.10 -9.07 -16.47
C PHE A 861 -16.47 -8.39 -16.48
N TRP A 862 -16.49 -7.13 -16.92
CA TRP A 862 -17.74 -6.41 -17.19
C TRP A 862 -18.50 -7.09 -18.34
N ASP A 863 -17.78 -7.34 -19.42
CA ASP A 863 -18.25 -8.10 -20.57
C ASP A 863 -17.44 -9.39 -20.71
N THR A 864 -16.98 -9.77 -21.90
CA THR A 864 -16.07 -10.90 -22.08
C THR A 864 -14.63 -10.43 -22.34
N THR A 865 -14.35 -9.14 -22.36
CA THR A 865 -13.09 -8.55 -22.83
C THR A 865 -12.46 -7.65 -21.77
N HIS A 866 -13.26 -6.79 -21.14
CA HIS A 866 -12.81 -5.73 -20.25
C HIS A 866 -12.84 -6.21 -18.80
N PRO A 867 -11.67 -6.32 -18.14
CA PRO A 867 -11.62 -6.75 -16.75
C PRO A 867 -12.26 -5.72 -15.82
N THR A 868 -12.99 -6.18 -14.81
CA THR A 868 -13.47 -5.36 -13.68
C THR A 868 -12.29 -4.88 -12.84
N GLU A 869 -12.56 -4.11 -11.78
CA GLU A 869 -11.57 -3.79 -10.75
C GLU A 869 -10.84 -5.05 -10.22
N THR A 870 -11.59 -6.08 -9.85
CA THR A 870 -11.04 -7.37 -9.41
C THR A 870 -10.20 -8.03 -10.50
N GLY A 871 -10.67 -7.99 -11.75
CA GLY A 871 -9.93 -8.53 -12.90
C GLY A 871 -8.62 -7.78 -13.17
N VAL A 872 -8.61 -6.45 -13.11
CA VAL A 872 -7.38 -5.66 -13.29
C VAL A 872 -6.42 -5.83 -12.10
N ARG A 873 -6.93 -6.02 -10.88
CA ARG A 873 -6.12 -6.37 -9.70
C ARG A 873 -5.40 -7.71 -9.90
N PHE A 874 -6.12 -8.72 -10.39
CA PHE A 874 -5.53 -10.01 -10.75
C PHE A 874 -4.45 -9.86 -11.84
N LEU A 875 -4.74 -9.12 -12.92
CA LEU A 875 -3.76 -8.86 -13.98
C LEU A 875 -2.50 -8.16 -13.46
N ALA A 876 -2.66 -7.13 -12.62
CA ALA A 876 -1.53 -6.42 -12.02
C ALA A 876 -0.66 -7.37 -11.19
N SER A 877 -1.27 -8.29 -10.44
CA SER A 877 -0.53 -9.31 -9.68
C SER A 877 0.25 -10.28 -10.57
N LEU A 878 -0.36 -10.77 -11.66
CA LEU A 878 0.27 -11.70 -12.59
C LEU A 878 1.43 -11.05 -13.36
N VAL A 879 1.21 -9.82 -13.84
CA VAL A 879 2.24 -9.04 -14.52
C VAL A 879 3.36 -8.66 -13.55
N GLY A 880 3.02 -8.26 -12.33
CA GLY A 880 3.98 -7.95 -11.26
C GLY A 880 4.88 -9.14 -10.92
N GLN A 881 4.29 -10.34 -10.78
CA GLN A 881 5.06 -11.58 -10.58
C GLN A 881 6.04 -11.86 -11.72
N SER A 882 5.59 -11.68 -12.96
CA SER A 882 6.46 -11.83 -14.13
C SER A 882 7.59 -10.81 -14.10
N LEU A 883 7.29 -9.53 -13.92
CA LEU A 883 8.30 -8.47 -13.84
C LEU A 883 9.33 -8.74 -12.73
N ASN A 884 8.90 -9.15 -11.55
CA ASN A 884 9.81 -9.48 -10.43
C ASN A 884 10.75 -10.65 -10.73
N LYS A 885 10.42 -11.51 -11.69
CA LYS A 885 11.29 -12.61 -12.12
C LYS A 885 12.32 -12.16 -13.17
N TYR A 886 12.00 -11.16 -13.98
CA TYR A 886 12.81 -10.72 -15.12
C TYR A 886 13.65 -9.46 -14.85
N LEU A 887 13.34 -8.73 -13.78
CA LEU A 887 14.00 -7.48 -13.36
C LEU A 887 14.83 -7.69 -12.08
#